data_AF-A0A916IDJ8-F1
#
_entry.id   AF-A0A916IDJ8-F1
#
_cell.length_a   1.000
_cell.length_b   1.000
_cell.length_c   1.000
_cell.angle_alpha   90.00
_cell.angle_beta   90.00
_cell.angle_gamma   90.00
#
_symmetry.space_group_name_H-M   'P 1'
#
loop_
_entity.id
_entity.type
_entity.pdbx_description
1 polymer ?
#
loop_
_entity_poly.entity_id
_entity_poly.type
_entity_poly.pdbx_seq_one_letter_code
_entity_poly.pdbx_strand_id
1 'polypeptide(L)'
;MFANPWRTLGALIWAALALFLSAAAPTAWAADYTAGAELNGSSATLWFKPNAGGSWVDAHYRVDGGAQQNVRMNYNGAAARFETSFAGVAGQRIDTSFTYDTGSGAVDSPLQTIVLAGTCCDGAAAAPTFSPPGGTYAQAQSVTLASATPGATIRYTTNGSEPGAGSPVYSGSPIAVSASATLKAYASASGLADSGVRSESYQIGSTGGAFSHGGESSGADTTLWFSGGTNIAWVDLHFNAGAGQQNVRMNYNSASGRHEHRFPAAAGAIVAYSFTYFSAASGAADSSVFSYTVGGGGGGGGGGGGSVATPSFSPPGGSFGTAQTVALASATPDATIRYTTDGSDPHAGSTVYSAPVSVSASATLKAYATKAGMSDSGIASAVFTITQTPGGFVQGVSEMGSTATVWFKPATAMSFVILHYKVGTGEQINPQMSFNSTLGRFETVINPVRSGAVIAYSFTYGIASGEQHDSAGFSYTMGNGDTGVAKPTYSPAGGSFDSAVDVTLACSQPGAVARFTIDGSAPNALSPAYGTPIHVSSAATVNAICVASDGRESALASATYVVRSVGGQVAAPAFSHEAGTYAHRISVNLLSDTVGASLRYTTDGSTPTADSPAYIGPIHLGAGTTTVRAIALKNGMTTSSVSSATYVLTSSDAGEAWNGRTTFNIVNGTRGRFSDQQVYWAIIGKDWTTGNFVHVDAGGNLVPMSLSDNGALTKNGLPYTNYFFTLEQLRSVTIPPINSARLLMSLGSPMYIWVNTDVNGRIAYAGANIENPTDPNIDVVFDFGEFAILPPGSHPQGIFINTTRVDQFGFPLKLSVTGLDGFKQTVGESLTETRDELFARFIAETPAPFHGLAQAPYAPYRIMAPAHASFQGEGENATYLDDYITEVWNKYANEDLVIDLRNGWAPFTGRVVGGKFRFTDGTGTYYINGKPTTSMAMLGNGLLDDPTGASDVGKQLQLQAQVCAALNRRVALRPFADWWNPNLFYPAGQQANHFARFFHEHSLNALSYGFAYDDVGGHSPSIHTGSPVSVTYTIGW
;
A
#
# COMPACT_ATOMS: atom_id res chain seq x y z
N MET A 1 -44.71 42.75 23.56
CA MET A 1 -44.46 43.92 22.70
C MET A 1 -44.01 45.07 23.59
N PHE A 2 -42.77 45.54 23.44
CA PHE A 2 -42.35 46.94 23.53
C PHE A 2 -40.83 46.98 23.24
N ALA A 3 -40.39 48.04 22.57
CA ALA A 3 -39.00 48.27 22.19
C ALA A 3 -38.62 49.73 22.48
N ASN A 4 -37.32 50.04 22.39
CA ASN A 4 -36.72 51.40 22.37
C ASN A 4 -36.68 52.18 23.72
N PRO A 5 -35.83 53.23 23.87
CA PRO A 5 -34.42 53.39 23.41
C PRO A 5 -33.49 54.19 24.39
N TRP A 6 -32.40 54.78 23.85
CA TRP A 6 -31.36 55.71 24.40
C TRP A 6 -30.13 55.02 25.06
N ARG A 7 -28.87 55.04 24.54
CA ARG A 7 -27.87 56.11 24.17
C ARG A 7 -27.32 56.88 25.42
N THR A 8 -26.02 57.13 25.68
CA THR A 8 -24.79 57.19 24.83
C THR A 8 -23.44 57.34 25.64
N LEU A 9 -22.30 56.91 25.04
CA LEU A 9 -20.89 57.47 25.05
C LEU A 9 -19.95 57.60 26.31
N GLY A 10 -18.76 56.95 26.22
CA GLY A 10 -17.40 57.45 26.59
C GLY A 10 -16.89 57.38 28.06
N ALA A 11 -15.58 57.45 28.41
CA ALA A 11 -14.29 57.25 27.70
C ALA A 11 -13.04 57.32 28.68
N LEU A 12 -11.86 56.74 28.32
CA LEU A 12 -10.44 56.99 28.76
C LEU A 12 -10.05 56.93 30.30
N ILE A 13 -9.07 56.13 30.82
CA ILE A 13 -7.57 56.06 30.68
C ILE A 13 -6.82 57.07 31.62
N TRP A 14 -5.71 56.84 32.39
CA TRP A 14 -4.40 56.10 32.25
C TRP A 14 -3.74 55.72 33.63
N ALA A 15 -2.78 54.75 33.65
CA ALA A 15 -1.49 54.63 34.44
C ALA A 15 -1.42 54.73 36.00
N ALA A 16 -0.50 54.10 36.76
CA ALA A 16 0.52 53.04 36.54
C ALA A 16 1.07 52.50 37.90
N LEU A 17 1.53 51.23 37.96
CA LEU A 17 2.78 50.73 38.62
C LEU A 17 2.75 49.18 38.76
N ALA A 18 3.41 48.46 37.85
CA ALA A 18 3.77 47.04 38.03
C ALA A 18 5.01 46.70 37.19
N LEU A 19 6.10 46.30 37.83
CA LEU A 19 7.38 45.99 37.19
C LEU A 19 8.04 44.82 37.95
N PHE A 20 8.55 43.83 37.22
CA PHE A 20 9.00 42.50 37.70
C PHE A 20 7.84 41.61 38.24
N LEU A 21 7.43 40.53 37.57
CA LEU A 21 8.26 39.38 37.19
C LEU A 21 7.93 38.82 35.80
N SER A 22 8.92 38.20 35.17
CA SER A 22 8.76 37.29 34.03
C SER A 22 8.24 35.92 34.50
N ALA A 23 7.27 35.36 33.77
CA ALA A 23 7.01 33.92 33.76
C ALA A 23 6.83 33.50 32.30
N ALA A 24 7.57 32.47 31.87
CA ALA A 24 7.50 31.95 30.51
C ALA A 24 6.13 31.33 30.24
N ALA A 25 5.76 31.21 28.96
CA ALA A 25 4.77 30.20 28.58
C ALA A 25 5.26 28.84 29.10
N PRO A 26 4.39 28.03 29.72
CA PRO A 26 4.82 26.73 30.20
C PRO A 26 5.26 25.90 29.00
N THR A 27 6.51 25.43 29.05
CA THR A 27 6.88 24.14 28.47
C THR A 27 5.79 23.12 28.79
N ALA A 28 5.54 22.12 27.94
CA ALA A 28 4.69 21.01 28.36
C ALA A 28 5.36 20.32 29.56
N TRP A 29 4.89 20.61 30.78
CA TRP A 29 5.37 19.93 31.98
C TRP A 29 4.99 18.47 31.81
N ALA A 30 5.95 17.56 32.02
CA ALA A 30 5.61 16.16 32.22
C ALA A 30 4.57 16.09 33.34
N ALA A 31 3.47 15.36 33.13
CA ALA A 31 2.39 15.30 34.10
C ALA A 31 2.95 14.91 35.47
N ASP A 32 2.53 15.63 36.51
CA ASP A 32 2.90 15.40 37.91
C ASP A 32 2.21 14.17 38.51
N TYR A 33 1.61 13.33 37.65
CA TYR A 33 1.02 12.05 37.95
C TYR A 33 1.15 11.11 36.75
N THR A 34 0.95 9.82 37.01
CA THR A 34 0.65 8.80 35.98
C THR A 34 -0.69 8.16 36.32
N ALA A 35 -1.48 7.80 35.31
CA ALA A 35 -2.79 7.17 35.51
C ALA A 35 -3.06 6.15 34.40
N GLY A 36 -3.94 5.20 34.67
CA GLY A 36 -4.28 4.14 33.73
C GLY A 36 -5.42 3.27 34.24
N ALA A 37 -5.82 2.28 33.45
CA ALA A 37 -6.75 1.24 33.88
C ALA A 37 -6.20 -0.14 33.50
N GLU A 38 -6.39 -1.11 34.37
CA GLU A 38 -5.95 -2.49 34.21
C GLU A 38 -7.16 -3.42 34.33
N LEU A 39 -7.14 -4.57 33.66
CA LEU A 39 -8.21 -5.57 33.73
C LEU A 39 -7.67 -6.87 34.32
N ASN A 40 -8.33 -7.37 35.36
CA ASN A 40 -8.04 -8.67 35.97
C ASN A 40 -9.33 -9.51 36.03
N GLY A 41 -9.44 -10.48 35.12
CA GLY A 41 -10.67 -11.24 34.91
C GLY A 41 -11.83 -10.34 34.49
N SER A 42 -12.91 -10.33 35.27
CA SER A 42 -14.09 -9.47 35.06
C SER A 42 -14.07 -8.18 35.90
N SER A 43 -12.94 -7.83 36.53
CA SER A 43 -12.80 -6.60 37.31
C SER A 43 -11.76 -5.69 36.69
N ALA A 44 -12.19 -4.48 36.34
CA ALA A 44 -11.29 -3.41 35.94
C ALA A 44 -10.87 -2.60 37.17
N THR A 45 -9.60 -2.21 37.23
CA THR A 45 -9.01 -1.34 38.24
C THR A 45 -8.51 -0.06 37.55
N LEU A 46 -9.21 1.05 37.78
CA LEU A 46 -8.74 2.38 37.40
C LEU A 46 -7.77 2.88 38.49
N TRP A 47 -6.60 3.37 38.09
CA TRP A 47 -5.54 3.76 39.01
C TRP A 47 -4.91 5.12 38.67
N PHE A 48 -4.39 5.78 39.71
CA PHE A 48 -3.78 7.10 39.66
C PHE A 48 -2.60 7.18 40.63
N LYS A 49 -1.44 7.67 40.18
CA LYS A 49 -0.20 7.74 40.95
C LYS A 49 0.40 9.14 40.84
N PRO A 50 0.32 10.00 41.88
CA PRO A 50 0.97 11.29 41.87
C PRO A 50 2.49 11.14 42.06
N ASN A 51 3.27 12.04 41.46
CA ASN A 51 4.73 12.05 41.53
C ASN A 51 5.26 12.73 42.82
N ALA A 52 4.41 13.51 43.49
CA ALA A 52 4.61 14.04 44.85
C ALA A 52 3.47 13.55 45.77
N GLY A 53 3.73 13.46 47.09
CA GLY A 53 2.90 12.70 48.04
C GLY A 53 1.50 13.26 48.35
N GLY A 54 0.58 13.22 47.38
CA GLY A 54 -0.82 13.59 47.54
C GLY A 54 -1.58 12.70 48.52
N SER A 55 -2.44 13.29 49.35
CA SER A 55 -3.13 12.58 50.43
C SER A 55 -4.43 11.86 50.00
N TRP A 56 -5.03 12.25 48.88
CA TRP A 56 -6.26 11.66 48.35
C TRP A 56 -6.46 11.89 46.84
N VAL A 57 -7.30 11.04 46.23
CA VAL A 57 -7.78 11.16 44.83
C VAL A 57 -9.26 10.80 44.76
N ASP A 58 -10.04 11.57 44.01
CA ASP A 58 -11.38 11.22 43.52
C ASP A 58 -11.31 10.92 42.01
N ALA A 59 -11.96 9.85 41.55
CA ALA A 59 -12.09 9.50 40.14
C ALA A 59 -13.51 9.79 39.63
N HIS A 60 -13.59 10.45 38.49
CA HIS A 60 -14.81 10.72 37.74
C HIS A 60 -14.74 9.90 36.44
N TYR A 61 -15.64 8.94 36.23
CA TYR A 61 -15.54 8.05 35.06
C TYR A 61 -16.86 7.56 34.49
N ARG A 62 -16.87 7.16 33.22
CA ARG A 62 -17.97 6.51 32.48
C ARG A 62 -17.44 5.30 31.74
N VAL A 63 -18.20 4.22 31.69
CA VAL A 63 -17.88 3.01 30.89
C VAL A 63 -18.83 2.95 29.70
N ASP A 64 -18.30 2.81 28.48
CA ASP A 64 -19.01 2.75 27.19
C ASP A 64 -20.07 3.86 26.99
N GLY A 65 -19.78 5.07 27.47
CA GLY A 65 -20.70 6.21 27.40
C GLY A 65 -21.86 6.16 28.41
N GLY A 66 -21.87 5.20 29.34
CA GLY A 66 -22.86 5.06 30.41
C GLY A 66 -22.82 6.15 31.49
N ALA A 67 -23.62 5.94 32.54
CA ALA A 67 -23.78 6.92 33.62
C ALA A 67 -22.48 7.18 34.40
N GLN A 68 -22.20 8.46 34.67
CA GLN A 68 -20.97 8.88 35.35
C GLN A 68 -20.94 8.44 36.82
N GLN A 69 -19.82 7.82 37.18
CA GLN A 69 -19.45 7.46 38.55
C GLN A 69 -18.46 8.49 39.10
N ASN A 70 -18.62 8.87 40.36
CA ASN A 70 -17.70 9.74 41.08
C ASN A 70 -17.30 9.02 42.38
N VAL A 71 -16.03 8.63 42.53
CA VAL A 71 -15.58 7.69 43.58
C VAL A 71 -14.25 8.11 44.19
N ARG A 72 -14.21 8.21 45.54
CA ARG A 72 -12.96 8.33 46.31
C ARG A 72 -12.13 7.07 46.12
N MET A 73 -10.91 7.20 45.60
CA MET A 73 -10.00 6.07 45.35
C MET A 73 -9.30 5.64 46.64
N ASN A 74 -9.01 4.34 46.76
CA ASN A 74 -8.29 3.76 47.90
C ASN A 74 -6.78 3.74 47.62
N TYR A 75 -5.95 4.07 48.61
CA TYR A 75 -4.50 4.02 48.44
C TYR A 75 -3.96 2.58 48.56
N ASN A 76 -3.38 2.05 47.47
CA ASN A 76 -2.67 0.78 47.47
C ASN A 76 -1.19 1.02 47.78
N GLY A 77 -0.79 0.75 49.03
CA GLY A 77 0.58 0.94 49.52
C GLY A 77 1.63 0.01 48.90
N ALA A 78 1.23 -1.10 48.27
CA ALA A 78 2.17 -2.02 47.61
C ALA A 78 2.54 -1.54 46.19
N ALA A 79 1.59 -0.99 45.45
CA ALA A 79 1.81 -0.39 44.12
C ALA A 79 2.19 1.12 44.21
N ALA A 80 2.04 1.71 45.39
CA ALA A 80 2.19 3.13 45.69
C ALA A 80 1.34 4.01 44.74
N ARG A 81 0.06 3.67 44.58
CA ARG A 81 -0.92 4.38 43.75
C ARG A 81 -2.33 4.30 44.35
N PHE A 82 -3.19 5.24 44.02
CA PHE A 82 -4.61 5.21 44.32
C PHE A 82 -5.35 4.36 43.29
N GLU A 83 -6.33 3.56 43.74
CA GLU A 83 -7.04 2.58 42.93
C GLU A 83 -8.54 2.57 43.24
N THR A 84 -9.37 2.34 42.23
CA THR A 84 -10.78 1.97 42.39
C THR A 84 -11.11 0.85 41.41
N SER A 85 -11.94 -0.11 41.83
CA SER A 85 -12.26 -1.29 41.02
C SER A 85 -13.76 -1.42 40.79
N PHE A 86 -14.12 -1.84 39.58
CA PHE A 86 -15.49 -2.04 39.12
C PHE A 86 -15.55 -3.23 38.15
N ALA A 87 -16.76 -3.67 37.79
CA ALA A 87 -16.93 -4.73 36.80
C ALA A 87 -16.60 -4.19 35.40
N GLY A 88 -15.75 -4.90 34.65
CA GLY A 88 -15.34 -4.50 33.30
C GLY A 88 -14.87 -5.68 32.46
N VAL A 89 -14.85 -5.50 31.14
CA VAL A 89 -14.35 -6.48 30.16
C VAL A 89 -13.42 -5.82 29.14
N ALA A 90 -12.60 -6.62 28.47
CA ALA A 90 -11.61 -6.12 27.51
C ALA A 90 -12.27 -5.41 26.32
N GLY A 91 -11.67 -4.31 25.87
CA GLY A 91 -12.19 -3.50 24.77
C GLY A 91 -13.24 -2.45 25.15
N GLN A 92 -13.74 -2.43 26.40
CA GLN A 92 -14.60 -1.34 26.85
C GLN A 92 -13.85 -0.01 26.94
N ARG A 93 -14.55 1.07 26.65
CA ARG A 93 -14.04 2.44 26.71
C ARG A 93 -14.36 3.07 28.07
N ILE A 94 -13.34 3.54 28.79
CA ILE A 94 -13.47 4.35 30.00
C ILE A 94 -13.15 5.81 29.66
N ASP A 95 -14.12 6.70 29.77
CA ASP A 95 -13.87 8.14 29.76
C ASP A 95 -13.74 8.63 31.20
N THR A 96 -12.63 9.26 31.57
CA THR A 96 -12.34 9.60 32.99
C THR A 96 -11.49 10.86 33.20
N SER A 97 -11.70 11.54 34.32
CA SER A 97 -10.81 12.55 34.90
C SER A 97 -10.68 12.33 36.42
N PHE A 98 -9.71 12.97 37.06
CA PHE A 98 -9.46 12.86 38.49
C PHE A 98 -9.40 14.24 39.16
N THR A 99 -9.87 14.34 40.39
CA THR A 99 -9.56 15.46 41.29
C THR A 99 -8.65 14.94 42.39
N TYR A 100 -7.47 15.54 42.59
CA TYR A 100 -6.47 15.02 43.52
C TYR A 100 -5.75 16.12 44.29
N ASP A 101 -5.24 15.75 45.47
CA ASP A 101 -4.43 16.62 46.32
C ASP A 101 -2.95 16.61 45.91
N THR A 102 -2.35 17.80 45.79
CA THR A 102 -0.92 18.00 45.51
C THR A 102 -0.09 18.25 46.78
N GLY A 103 -0.73 18.32 47.96
CA GLY A 103 -0.15 18.85 49.19
C GLY A 103 -0.15 20.39 49.25
N SER A 104 -0.51 21.07 48.17
CA SER A 104 -0.71 22.54 48.11
C SER A 104 -2.16 22.95 47.84
N GLY A 105 -3.03 21.98 47.55
CA GLY A 105 -4.42 22.16 47.17
C GLY A 105 -4.90 21.06 46.22
N ALA A 106 -6.22 21.01 46.02
CA ALA A 106 -6.85 20.10 45.06
C ALA A 106 -6.75 20.65 43.63
N VAL A 107 -6.46 19.76 42.67
CA VAL A 107 -6.40 20.07 41.24
C VAL A 107 -7.13 19.02 40.41
N ASP A 108 -7.64 19.41 39.25
CA ASP A 108 -8.35 18.53 38.32
C ASP A 108 -7.47 18.11 37.14
N SER A 109 -7.52 16.83 36.76
CA SER A 109 -6.91 16.34 35.52
C SER A 109 -7.77 16.69 34.30
N PRO A 110 -7.16 16.81 33.11
CA PRO A 110 -7.91 16.75 31.85
C PRO A 110 -8.73 15.45 31.75
N LEU A 111 -9.78 15.48 30.93
CA LEU A 111 -10.52 14.28 30.54
C LEU A 111 -9.66 13.42 29.62
N GLN A 112 -9.53 12.14 29.94
CA GLN A 112 -8.84 11.13 29.15
C GLN A 112 -9.77 9.97 28.79
N THR A 113 -9.50 9.32 27.66
CA THR A 113 -10.19 8.11 27.22
C THR A 113 -9.23 6.94 27.26
N ILE A 114 -9.48 5.98 28.15
CA ILE A 114 -8.73 4.74 28.27
C ILE A 114 -9.60 3.61 27.74
N VAL A 115 -9.21 2.97 26.64
CA VAL A 115 -9.77 1.66 26.31
C VAL A 115 -9.14 0.64 27.27
N LEU A 116 -9.93 -0.27 27.83
CA LEU A 116 -9.43 -1.42 28.59
C LEU A 116 -8.69 -2.38 27.64
N ALA A 117 -7.45 -2.00 27.33
CA ALA A 117 -6.47 -2.88 26.75
C ALA A 117 -6.20 -4.00 27.75
N GLY A 118 -6.52 -5.24 27.37
CA GLY A 118 -5.99 -6.39 28.08
C GLY A 118 -4.46 -6.31 28.04
N THR A 119 -3.82 -6.40 29.20
CA THR A 119 -2.37 -6.50 29.30
C THR A 119 -1.93 -7.76 28.57
N CYS A 120 -1.42 -7.60 27.35
CA CYS A 120 -1.16 -8.71 26.43
C CYS A 120 0.13 -9.47 26.74
N CYS A 121 0.11 -10.20 27.86
CA CYS A 121 0.82 -11.48 27.98
C CYS A 121 -0.17 -12.61 28.30
N ASP A 122 -1.25 -12.68 27.52
CA ASP A 122 -2.00 -13.93 27.35
C ASP A 122 -2.28 -14.22 25.88
N GLY A 123 -1.19 -14.26 25.10
CA GLY A 123 -1.10 -15.24 24.03
C GLY A 123 -0.41 -16.47 24.61
N ALA A 124 -1.13 -17.58 24.75
CA ALA A 124 -0.47 -18.87 24.80
C ALA A 124 0.26 -19.09 23.46
N ALA A 125 1.42 -19.77 23.47
CA ALA A 125 2.06 -20.17 22.22
C ALA A 125 1.07 -20.96 21.34
N ALA A 126 1.13 -20.82 20.02
CA ALA A 126 0.19 -21.47 19.13
C ALA A 126 0.32 -23.00 19.25
N ALA A 127 -0.78 -23.68 19.58
CA ALA A 127 -0.79 -25.12 19.81
C ALA A 127 -0.25 -25.88 18.59
N PRO A 128 0.58 -26.93 18.77
CA PRO A 128 1.19 -27.64 17.65
C PRO A 128 0.16 -28.21 16.68
N THR A 129 0.39 -28.01 15.39
CA THR A 129 -0.31 -28.72 14.31
C THR A 129 0.40 -30.02 13.99
N PHE A 130 -0.35 -30.99 13.49
CA PHE A 130 0.10 -32.35 13.19
C PHE A 130 -0.07 -32.62 11.70
N SER A 131 0.98 -33.10 11.02
CA SER A 131 0.92 -33.45 9.60
C SER A 131 1.57 -34.83 9.37
N PRO A 132 0.82 -35.85 8.89
CA PRO A 132 -0.62 -35.85 8.66
C PRO A 132 -1.42 -35.72 9.98
N PRO A 133 -2.68 -35.24 9.93
CA PRO A 133 -3.56 -35.13 11.11
C PRO A 133 -3.91 -36.50 11.72
N GLY A 134 -4.56 -36.54 12.88
CA GLY A 134 -5.04 -37.80 13.46
C GLY A 134 -6.08 -38.50 12.59
N GLY A 135 -6.10 -39.83 12.63
CA GLY A 135 -6.95 -40.65 11.77
C GLY A 135 -6.62 -42.14 11.80
N THR A 136 -7.32 -42.90 10.96
CA THR A 136 -7.09 -44.34 10.78
C THR A 136 -6.22 -44.58 9.55
N TYR A 137 -5.12 -45.31 9.73
CA TYR A 137 -4.11 -45.58 8.72
C TYR A 137 -3.82 -47.08 8.62
N ALA A 138 -3.75 -47.58 7.38
CA ALA A 138 -3.45 -48.99 7.11
C ALA A 138 -1.96 -49.35 7.34
N GLN A 139 -1.09 -48.36 7.48
CA GLN A 139 0.37 -48.51 7.63
C GLN A 139 0.92 -47.44 8.58
N ALA A 140 2.13 -47.67 9.09
CA ALA A 140 2.86 -46.74 9.94
C ALA A 140 2.94 -45.32 9.35
N GLN A 141 2.77 -44.30 10.19
CA GLN A 141 2.84 -42.88 9.80
C GLN A 141 4.15 -42.23 10.25
N SER A 142 4.57 -41.19 9.53
CA SER A 142 5.67 -40.31 9.92
C SER A 142 5.12 -38.90 10.11
N VAL A 143 4.97 -38.49 11.37
CA VAL A 143 4.23 -37.28 11.77
C VAL A 143 5.18 -36.12 12.04
N THR A 144 4.96 -34.98 11.40
CA THR A 144 5.67 -33.73 11.66
C THR A 144 4.82 -32.78 12.49
N LEU A 145 5.47 -31.98 13.32
CA LEU A 145 4.86 -30.98 14.19
C LEU A 145 5.31 -29.56 13.80
N ALA A 146 4.40 -28.59 13.87
CA ALA A 146 4.73 -27.17 13.66
C ALA A 146 3.91 -26.27 14.60
N SER A 147 4.39 -25.06 14.87
CA SER A 147 3.66 -24.03 15.62
C SER A 147 3.69 -22.72 14.83
N ALA A 148 2.59 -21.96 14.87
CA ALA A 148 2.52 -20.63 14.27
C ALA A 148 3.27 -19.56 15.09
N THR A 149 3.75 -19.88 16.30
CA THR A 149 4.61 -18.99 17.10
C THR A 149 6.07 -19.13 16.66
N PRO A 150 6.70 -18.08 16.11
CA PRO A 150 8.09 -18.16 15.66
C PRO A 150 9.05 -18.48 16.82
N GLY A 151 9.95 -19.44 16.60
CA GLY A 151 10.95 -19.84 17.60
C GLY A 151 10.42 -20.66 18.79
N ALA A 152 9.15 -21.08 18.78
CA ALA A 152 8.59 -21.88 19.87
C ALA A 152 9.22 -23.29 19.96
N THR A 153 9.50 -23.73 21.18
CA THR A 153 9.96 -25.09 21.48
C THR A 153 8.74 -26.01 21.65
N ILE A 154 8.63 -27.02 20.79
CA ILE A 154 7.55 -28.02 20.85
C ILE A 154 8.01 -29.25 21.63
N ARG A 155 7.21 -29.70 22.60
CA ARG A 155 7.42 -30.94 23.36
C ARG A 155 6.26 -31.90 23.17
N TYR A 156 6.54 -33.19 23.10
CA TYR A 156 5.53 -34.20 22.75
C TYR A 156 5.66 -35.53 23.50
N THR A 157 4.59 -36.32 23.44
CA THR A 157 4.52 -37.73 23.85
C THR A 157 3.83 -38.54 22.75
N THR A 158 4.07 -39.86 22.71
CA THR A 158 3.50 -40.79 21.71
C THR A 158 2.58 -41.85 22.32
N ASN A 159 2.41 -41.85 23.64
CA ASN A 159 1.67 -42.83 24.43
C ASN A 159 0.38 -42.25 25.08
N GLY A 160 -0.04 -41.06 24.67
CA GLY A 160 -1.24 -40.37 25.17
C GLY A 160 -1.13 -39.68 26.54
N SER A 161 0.01 -39.77 27.25
CA SER A 161 0.22 -39.02 28.51
C SER A 161 0.44 -37.53 28.23
N GLU A 162 0.05 -36.65 29.15
CA GLU A 162 0.31 -35.21 29.01
C GLU A 162 1.82 -34.92 28.90
N PRO A 163 2.26 -34.11 27.90
CA PRO A 163 3.64 -33.66 27.79
C PRO A 163 3.96 -32.58 28.83
N GLY A 164 5.22 -32.51 29.27
CA GLY A 164 5.70 -31.48 30.19
C GLY A 164 7.20 -31.18 29.99
N ALA A 165 7.80 -30.42 30.90
CA ALA A 165 9.18 -29.93 30.75
C ALA A 165 10.26 -31.04 30.61
N GLY A 166 9.97 -32.27 31.04
CA GLY A 166 10.84 -33.44 30.85
C GLY A 166 10.58 -34.25 29.57
N SER A 167 9.53 -33.94 28.81
CA SER A 167 9.18 -34.66 27.57
C SER A 167 10.13 -34.32 26.42
N PRO A 168 10.34 -35.25 25.46
CA PRO A 168 11.16 -35.03 24.27
C PRO A 168 10.80 -33.73 23.52
N VAL A 169 11.82 -32.97 23.13
CA VAL A 169 11.68 -31.81 22.24
C VAL A 169 11.64 -32.30 20.79
N TYR A 170 10.72 -31.75 20.01
CA TYR A 170 10.66 -32.01 18.57
C TYR A 170 11.75 -31.19 17.84
N SER A 171 12.75 -31.89 17.30
CA SER A 171 13.92 -31.30 16.63
C SER A 171 13.80 -31.20 15.11
N GLY A 172 12.58 -31.28 14.56
CA GLY A 172 12.31 -31.23 13.12
C GLY A 172 12.38 -32.56 12.36
N SER A 173 12.83 -33.64 13.01
CA SER A 173 12.78 -35.00 12.43
C SER A 173 11.39 -35.64 12.63
N PRO A 174 10.76 -36.25 11.61
CA PRO A 174 9.42 -36.84 11.74
C PRO A 174 9.34 -37.93 12.82
N ILE A 175 8.21 -37.94 13.55
CA ILE A 175 7.90 -38.90 14.61
C ILE A 175 7.29 -40.16 13.96
N ALA A 176 7.96 -41.31 14.09
CA ALA A 176 7.46 -42.57 13.58
C ALA A 176 6.36 -43.16 14.47
N VAL A 177 5.18 -43.43 13.88
CA VAL A 177 4.00 -44.00 14.54
C VAL A 177 3.68 -45.34 13.88
N SER A 178 4.27 -46.42 14.40
CA SER A 178 4.23 -47.77 13.79
C SER A 178 3.14 -48.70 14.33
N ALA A 179 2.41 -48.29 15.37
CA ALA A 179 1.26 -48.97 15.95
C ALA A 179 0.25 -47.92 16.44
N SER A 180 -1.00 -48.33 16.73
CA SER A 180 -2.02 -47.39 17.22
C SER A 180 -1.56 -46.63 18.46
N ALA A 181 -1.60 -45.30 18.39
CA ALA A 181 -0.99 -44.41 19.34
C ALA A 181 -1.72 -43.06 19.40
N THR A 182 -1.70 -42.40 20.55
CA THR A 182 -2.16 -41.02 20.69
C THR A 182 -0.94 -40.14 20.93
N LEU A 183 -0.71 -39.18 20.03
CA LEU A 183 0.33 -38.18 20.22
C LEU A 183 -0.28 -36.96 20.90
N LYS A 184 0.43 -36.41 21.89
CA LYS A 184 0.11 -35.13 22.51
C LYS A 184 1.29 -34.20 22.41
N ALA A 185 1.06 -32.92 22.12
CA ALA A 185 2.12 -31.94 22.02
C ALA A 185 1.67 -30.55 22.50
N TYR A 186 2.61 -29.79 23.05
CA TYR A 186 2.45 -28.37 23.35
C TYR A 186 3.65 -27.57 22.87
N ALA A 187 3.45 -26.27 22.66
CA ALA A 187 4.48 -25.31 22.31
C ALA A 187 4.77 -24.37 23.50
N SER A 188 6.03 -23.98 23.67
CA SER A 188 6.50 -23.07 24.72
C SER A 188 7.40 -22.00 24.09
N ALA A 189 7.26 -20.74 24.49
CA ALA A 189 8.09 -19.64 23.98
C ALA A 189 8.34 -18.60 25.08
N SER A 190 9.53 -17.98 25.08
CA SER A 190 9.91 -17.02 26.11
C SER A 190 8.99 -15.81 26.14
N GLY A 191 8.36 -15.55 27.30
CA GLY A 191 7.43 -14.44 27.49
C GLY A 191 5.97 -14.72 27.11
N LEU A 192 5.63 -15.95 26.70
CA LEU A 192 4.27 -16.43 26.46
C LEU A 192 3.87 -17.52 27.47
N ALA A 193 2.57 -17.74 27.64
CA ALA A 193 2.09 -18.95 28.29
C ALA A 193 2.32 -20.19 27.40
N ASP A 194 2.47 -21.36 28.02
CA ASP A 194 2.51 -22.63 27.28
C ASP A 194 1.20 -22.86 26.52
N SER A 195 1.28 -23.41 25.31
CA SER A 195 0.09 -23.72 24.51
C SER A 195 -0.82 -24.69 25.23
N GLY A 196 -2.12 -24.64 24.93
CA GLY A 196 -2.99 -25.78 25.17
C GLY A 196 -2.40 -27.03 24.52
N VAL A 197 -2.48 -28.18 25.21
CA VAL A 197 -1.95 -29.45 24.67
C VAL A 197 -2.88 -29.91 23.56
N ARG A 198 -2.35 -30.04 22.34
CA ARG A 198 -3.07 -30.65 21.21
C ARG A 198 -2.86 -32.16 21.24
N SER A 199 -3.95 -32.91 21.07
CA SER A 199 -3.98 -34.38 21.09
C SER A 199 -4.52 -34.90 19.76
N GLU A 200 -3.80 -35.82 19.13
CA GLU A 200 -4.21 -36.50 17.89
C GLU A 200 -4.08 -38.02 18.05
N SER A 201 -5.08 -38.76 17.62
CA SER A 201 -5.09 -40.23 17.70
C SER A 201 -4.86 -40.85 16.33
N TYR A 202 -3.87 -41.73 16.25
CA TYR A 202 -3.50 -42.48 15.06
C TYR A 202 -3.86 -43.94 15.30
N GLN A 203 -4.83 -44.47 14.57
CA GLN A 203 -5.14 -45.90 14.58
C GLN A 203 -4.36 -46.58 13.45
N ILE A 204 -3.34 -47.36 13.80
CA ILE A 204 -2.48 -48.05 12.82
C ILE A 204 -2.89 -49.53 12.78
N GLY A 205 -3.38 -49.99 11.63
CA GLY A 205 -3.70 -51.41 11.41
C GLY A 205 -5.06 -51.86 11.94
N SER A 206 -5.98 -50.95 12.27
CA SER A 206 -7.37 -51.31 12.64
C SER A 206 -8.23 -51.63 11.41
N THR A 207 -7.89 -52.70 10.69
CA THR A 207 -8.90 -53.50 10.00
C THR A 207 -9.61 -54.37 11.03
N GLY A 208 -10.92 -54.56 10.88
CA GLY A 208 -11.61 -55.64 11.60
C GLY A 208 -10.90 -56.96 11.32
N GLY A 209 -10.75 -57.80 12.34
CA GLY A 209 -9.89 -59.00 12.28
C GLY A 209 -10.19 -59.83 11.04
N ALA A 210 -9.14 -60.24 10.30
CA ALA A 210 -9.27 -60.83 8.98
C ALA A 210 -10.15 -62.10 8.98
N PHE A 211 -11.42 -61.92 8.63
CA PHE A 211 -12.36 -62.99 8.36
C PHE A 211 -12.63 -63.10 6.86
N SER A 212 -12.85 -64.33 6.41
CA SER A 212 -13.38 -64.64 5.09
C SER A 212 -14.83 -65.05 5.22
N HIS A 213 -15.63 -64.77 4.20
CA HIS A 213 -17.04 -65.16 4.14
C HIS A 213 -17.42 -65.52 2.72
N GLY A 214 -18.56 -66.18 2.55
CA GLY A 214 -19.05 -66.53 1.22
C GLY A 214 -20.43 -67.17 1.24
N GLY A 215 -20.91 -67.50 0.04
CA GLY A 215 -22.13 -68.26 -0.17
C GLY A 215 -21.90 -69.41 -1.14
N GLU A 216 -22.57 -70.53 -0.89
CA GLU A 216 -22.55 -71.73 -1.72
C GLU A 216 -23.99 -72.20 -1.96
N SER A 217 -24.34 -72.51 -3.20
CA SER A 217 -25.68 -73.02 -3.56
C SER A 217 -25.61 -74.50 -3.93
N SER A 218 -26.46 -75.32 -3.31
CA SER A 218 -26.51 -76.77 -3.53
C SER A 218 -27.96 -77.23 -3.66
N GLY A 219 -28.45 -77.28 -4.90
CA GLY A 219 -29.85 -77.62 -5.19
C GLY A 219 -30.78 -76.45 -4.85
N ALA A 220 -31.81 -76.70 -4.04
CA ALA A 220 -32.78 -75.68 -3.60
C ALA A 220 -32.31 -74.81 -2.42
N ASP A 221 -31.15 -75.14 -1.82
CA ASP A 221 -30.64 -74.48 -0.62
C ASP A 221 -29.38 -73.66 -0.90
N THR A 222 -29.23 -72.57 -0.13
CA THR A 222 -28.03 -71.76 -0.05
C THR A 222 -27.44 -71.84 1.35
N THR A 223 -26.12 -71.92 1.42
CA THR A 223 -25.34 -71.87 2.66
C THR A 223 -24.49 -70.61 2.65
N LEU A 224 -24.70 -69.72 3.62
CA LEU A 224 -23.77 -68.62 3.91
C LEU A 224 -22.79 -69.07 5.00
N TRP A 225 -21.53 -68.67 4.86
CA TRP A 225 -20.46 -69.08 5.76
C TRP A 225 -19.50 -67.93 6.14
N PHE A 226 -18.85 -68.10 7.29
CA PHE A 226 -17.90 -67.17 7.91
C PHE A 226 -16.72 -67.95 8.50
N SER A 227 -15.49 -67.51 8.26
CA SER A 227 -14.26 -68.09 8.80
C SER A 227 -13.28 -67.00 9.24
N GLY A 228 -13.12 -66.82 10.55
CA GLY A 228 -12.24 -65.84 11.19
C GLY A 228 -11.05 -66.46 11.95
N GLY A 229 -10.62 -67.66 11.56
CA GLY A 229 -9.59 -68.43 12.25
C GLY A 229 -10.07 -69.08 13.56
N THR A 230 -9.13 -69.67 14.32
CA THR A 230 -9.43 -70.56 15.46
C THR A 230 -9.93 -69.87 16.74
N ASN A 231 -10.04 -68.53 16.76
CA ASN A 231 -10.26 -67.74 17.98
C ASN A 231 -11.69 -67.14 18.06
N ILE A 232 -12.58 -67.53 17.16
CA ILE A 232 -13.99 -67.09 17.14
C ILE A 232 -14.81 -68.03 18.02
N ALA A 233 -15.53 -67.47 19.00
CA ALA A 233 -16.37 -68.25 19.90
C ALA A 233 -17.80 -68.44 19.37
N TRP A 234 -18.34 -67.45 18.66
CA TRP A 234 -19.66 -67.53 18.04
C TRP A 234 -19.89 -66.59 16.85
N VAL A 235 -20.69 -67.11 15.91
CA VAL A 235 -21.32 -66.57 14.68
C VAL A 235 -22.78 -66.09 14.78
N ASP A 236 -23.19 -64.83 14.67
CA ASP A 236 -24.58 -64.46 14.28
C ASP A 236 -24.58 -63.98 12.83
N LEU A 237 -25.53 -64.48 12.05
CA LEU A 237 -25.81 -64.07 10.68
C LEU A 237 -27.11 -63.25 10.68
N HIS A 238 -27.04 -62.03 10.17
CA HIS A 238 -28.18 -61.16 9.92
C HIS A 238 -28.40 -61.13 8.41
N PHE A 239 -29.51 -61.64 7.89
CA PHE A 239 -29.72 -61.74 6.44
C PHE A 239 -31.16 -61.47 6.02
N ASN A 240 -31.36 -61.03 4.77
CA ASN A 240 -32.68 -60.90 4.17
C ASN A 240 -32.69 -61.60 2.80
N ALA A 241 -33.49 -62.66 2.71
CA ALA A 241 -33.68 -63.47 1.50
C ALA A 241 -35.09 -63.32 0.90
N GLY A 242 -35.71 -62.14 1.05
CA GLY A 242 -37.04 -61.82 0.52
C GLY A 242 -38.20 -62.06 1.50
N ALA A 243 -37.91 -62.52 2.73
CA ALA A 243 -38.89 -62.78 3.79
C ALA A 243 -38.77 -61.83 4.99
N GLY A 244 -38.09 -60.70 4.83
CA GLY A 244 -37.70 -59.80 5.92
C GLY A 244 -36.35 -60.19 6.54
N GLN A 245 -35.87 -59.37 7.49
CA GLN A 245 -34.60 -59.61 8.18
C GLN A 245 -34.70 -60.80 9.15
N GLN A 246 -33.79 -61.75 8.99
CA GLN A 246 -33.60 -62.94 9.81
C GLN A 246 -32.28 -62.81 10.56
N ASN A 247 -32.26 -63.13 11.85
CA ASN A 247 -31.07 -63.09 12.71
C ASN A 247 -30.87 -64.49 13.31
N VAL A 248 -29.77 -65.17 12.97
CA VAL A 248 -29.58 -66.60 13.32
C VAL A 248 -28.14 -66.90 13.74
N ARG A 249 -27.99 -67.65 14.84
CA ARG A 249 -26.70 -68.21 15.27
C ARG A 249 -26.19 -69.24 14.27
N MET A 250 -25.01 -69.00 13.70
CA MET A 250 -24.34 -69.91 12.76
C MET A 250 -23.66 -71.06 13.50
N ASN A 251 -23.88 -72.28 13.01
CA ASN A 251 -23.26 -73.47 13.58
C ASN A 251 -21.81 -73.60 13.10
N TYR A 252 -20.88 -73.95 13.99
CA TYR A 252 -19.51 -74.27 13.58
C TYR A 252 -19.46 -75.68 13.01
N ASN A 253 -19.04 -75.82 11.75
CA ASN A 253 -18.81 -77.10 11.11
C ASN A 253 -17.30 -77.43 11.16
N SER A 254 -16.95 -78.44 11.95
CA SER A 254 -15.56 -78.87 12.15
C SER A 254 -14.91 -79.52 10.93
N ALA A 255 -15.69 -79.97 9.93
CA ALA A 255 -15.16 -80.54 8.69
C ALA A 255 -14.78 -79.47 7.66
N SER A 256 -15.52 -78.35 7.60
CA SER A 256 -15.22 -77.19 6.75
C SER A 256 -14.42 -76.09 7.48
N GLY A 257 -14.25 -76.20 8.80
CA GLY A 257 -13.46 -75.29 9.64
C GLY A 257 -14.08 -73.92 9.85
N ARG A 258 -15.37 -73.74 9.53
CA ARG A 258 -16.06 -72.45 9.43
C ARG A 258 -17.43 -72.46 10.12
N HIS A 259 -17.94 -71.27 10.45
CA HIS A 259 -19.34 -71.11 10.84
C HIS A 259 -20.20 -71.07 9.58
N GLU A 260 -21.31 -71.80 9.55
CA GLU A 260 -22.20 -71.88 8.39
C GLU A 260 -23.69 -71.94 8.79
N HIS A 261 -24.54 -71.39 7.94
CA HIS A 261 -25.99 -71.43 8.07
C HIS A 261 -26.64 -71.65 6.70
N ARG A 262 -27.59 -72.60 6.63
CA ARG A 262 -28.25 -73.06 5.40
C ARG A 262 -29.73 -72.74 5.42
N PHE A 263 -30.23 -72.17 4.34
CA PHE A 263 -31.64 -71.77 4.16
C PHE A 263 -32.07 -71.93 2.70
N PRO A 264 -33.37 -72.17 2.42
CA PRO A 264 -33.88 -72.24 1.06
C PRO A 264 -33.91 -70.84 0.42
N ALA A 265 -33.46 -70.73 -0.82
CA ALA A 265 -33.53 -69.49 -1.59
C ALA A 265 -33.58 -69.79 -3.11
N ALA A 266 -34.35 -69.00 -3.86
CA ALA A 266 -34.51 -69.20 -5.30
C ALA A 266 -33.23 -68.79 -6.07
N ALA A 267 -32.89 -69.52 -7.13
CA ALA A 267 -31.80 -69.16 -8.03
C ALA A 267 -32.02 -67.75 -8.63
N GLY A 268 -30.96 -66.93 -8.64
CA GLY A 268 -31.00 -65.53 -9.02
C GLY A 268 -31.38 -64.56 -7.89
N ALA A 269 -31.82 -65.03 -6.71
CA ALA A 269 -32.08 -64.16 -5.58
C ALA A 269 -30.79 -63.52 -5.05
N ILE A 270 -30.83 -62.23 -4.74
CA ILE A 270 -29.76 -61.51 -4.04
C ILE A 270 -30.08 -61.52 -2.55
N VAL A 271 -29.27 -62.21 -1.76
CA VAL A 271 -29.35 -62.21 -0.30
C VAL A 271 -28.38 -61.17 0.23
N ALA A 272 -28.88 -60.14 0.91
CA ALA A 272 -28.05 -59.20 1.66
C ALA A 272 -27.84 -59.73 3.08
N TYR A 273 -26.60 -59.67 3.60
CA TYR A 273 -26.26 -60.21 4.92
C TYR A 273 -25.09 -59.51 5.62
N SER A 274 -25.09 -59.49 6.95
CA SER A 274 -23.96 -59.10 7.80
C SER A 274 -23.79 -60.10 8.95
N PHE A 275 -22.72 -59.96 9.72
CA PHE A 275 -22.41 -60.81 10.86
C PHE A 275 -22.17 -60.00 12.13
N THR A 276 -22.60 -60.52 13.28
CA THR A 276 -22.06 -60.14 14.59
C THR A 276 -21.29 -61.32 15.15
N TYR A 277 -19.99 -61.16 15.34
CA TYR A 277 -19.08 -62.23 15.77
C TYR A 277 -18.34 -61.85 17.05
N PHE A 278 -18.02 -62.86 17.88
CA PHE A 278 -17.26 -62.65 19.12
C PHE A 278 -15.93 -63.41 19.08
N SER A 279 -14.84 -62.70 19.39
CA SER A 279 -13.55 -63.32 19.73
C SER A 279 -13.18 -62.97 21.17
N ALA A 280 -12.53 -63.91 21.87
CA ALA A 280 -12.05 -63.66 23.23
C ALA A 280 -10.97 -62.55 23.32
N ALA A 281 -10.36 -62.18 22.18
CA ALA A 281 -9.33 -61.14 22.10
C ALA A 281 -9.88 -59.73 21.78
N SER A 282 -11.07 -59.65 21.16
CA SER A 282 -11.63 -58.38 20.63
C SER A 282 -13.05 -58.06 21.10
N GLY A 283 -13.71 -58.97 21.84
CA GLY A 283 -15.13 -58.84 22.16
C GLY A 283 -16.04 -59.12 20.96
N ALA A 284 -17.28 -58.64 21.06
CA ALA A 284 -18.25 -58.69 19.96
C ALA A 284 -18.00 -57.55 18.96
N ALA A 285 -18.06 -57.86 17.67
CA ALA A 285 -17.91 -56.90 16.58
C ALA A 285 -18.90 -57.20 15.44
N ASP A 286 -19.39 -56.14 14.80
CA ASP A 286 -20.27 -56.22 13.64
C ASP A 286 -19.49 -56.09 12.33
N SER A 287 -19.93 -56.77 11.28
CA SER A 287 -19.43 -56.59 9.92
C SER A 287 -20.22 -55.54 9.14
N SER A 288 -19.62 -55.06 8.04
CA SER A 288 -20.37 -54.46 6.94
C SER A 288 -21.44 -55.41 6.39
N VAL A 289 -22.42 -54.86 5.67
CA VAL A 289 -23.38 -55.65 4.90
C VAL A 289 -22.75 -56.08 3.57
N PHE A 290 -22.89 -57.36 3.27
CA PHE A 290 -22.46 -58.07 2.07
C PHE A 290 -23.67 -58.52 1.24
N SER A 291 -23.43 -59.03 0.04
CA SER A 291 -24.46 -59.66 -0.79
C SER A 291 -23.97 -60.96 -1.43
N TYR A 292 -24.89 -61.88 -1.70
CA TYR A 292 -24.64 -63.12 -2.43
C TYR A 292 -25.80 -63.41 -3.40
N THR A 293 -25.46 -63.82 -4.63
CA THR A 293 -26.45 -64.19 -5.66
C THR A 293 -26.54 -65.70 -5.77
N VAL A 294 -27.71 -66.24 -5.43
CA VAL A 294 -27.97 -67.68 -5.38
C VAL A 294 -27.82 -68.32 -6.77
N GLY A 295 -27.01 -69.37 -6.89
CA GLY A 295 -26.77 -70.08 -8.15
C GLY A 295 -25.88 -69.33 -9.15
N GLY A 296 -25.33 -68.16 -8.80
CA GLY A 296 -24.33 -67.46 -9.60
C GLY A 296 -22.98 -68.17 -9.55
N GLY A 297 -22.69 -69.04 -10.51
CA GLY A 297 -21.44 -69.78 -10.59
C GLY A 297 -20.22 -68.87 -10.81
N GLY A 298 -19.55 -68.49 -9.71
CA GLY A 298 -18.31 -67.71 -9.73
C GLY A 298 -17.29 -68.30 -8.75
N GLY A 299 -16.36 -69.12 -9.26
CA GLY A 299 -15.28 -69.68 -8.45
C GLY A 299 -14.27 -68.60 -8.05
N GLY A 300 -14.18 -68.29 -6.76
CA GLY A 300 -13.21 -67.35 -6.21
C GLY A 300 -11.79 -67.90 -6.23
N GLY A 301 -11.06 -67.69 -7.33
CA GLY A 301 -9.61 -67.81 -7.41
C GLY A 301 -8.97 -66.41 -7.32
N GLY A 302 -8.13 -66.17 -6.33
CA GLY A 302 -7.69 -64.82 -5.96
C GLY A 302 -6.78 -64.13 -6.98
N GLY A 303 -7.04 -62.85 -7.22
CA GLY A 303 -6.15 -61.88 -7.85
C GLY A 303 -6.42 -60.51 -7.24
N GLY A 304 -5.49 -60.00 -6.44
CA GLY A 304 -5.73 -58.82 -5.60
C GLY A 304 -5.75 -57.50 -6.37
N GLY A 305 -6.95 -56.98 -6.62
CA GLY A 305 -7.19 -55.56 -6.88
C GLY A 305 -8.13 -55.03 -5.81
N GLY A 306 -7.68 -54.08 -4.98
CA GLY A 306 -8.55 -53.45 -3.98
C GLY A 306 -9.68 -52.70 -4.65
N SER A 307 -10.83 -52.58 -3.99
CA SER A 307 -11.85 -51.60 -4.40
C SER A 307 -11.40 -50.19 -4.03
N VAL A 308 -11.79 -49.22 -4.86
CA VAL A 308 -11.55 -47.80 -4.59
C VAL A 308 -12.41 -47.38 -3.39
N ALA A 309 -11.85 -46.56 -2.50
CA ALA A 309 -12.56 -46.09 -1.32
C ALA A 309 -13.68 -45.11 -1.70
N THR A 310 -14.88 -45.37 -1.17
CA THR A 310 -16.08 -44.52 -1.33
C THR A 310 -15.78 -43.07 -0.94
N PRO A 311 -16.13 -42.07 -1.77
CA PRO A 311 -15.89 -40.67 -1.46
C PRO A 311 -16.53 -40.19 -0.16
N SER A 312 -15.86 -39.28 0.54
CA SER A 312 -16.38 -38.55 1.71
C SER A 312 -16.65 -37.09 1.37
N PHE A 313 -17.70 -36.51 1.96
CA PHE A 313 -18.08 -35.09 1.81
C PHE A 313 -17.61 -34.29 3.03
N SER A 314 -17.02 -33.11 2.81
CA SER A 314 -16.66 -32.15 3.86
C SER A 314 -17.07 -30.72 3.47
N PRO A 315 -18.04 -30.08 4.16
CA PRO A 315 -18.81 -30.63 5.29
C PRO A 315 -19.70 -31.83 4.86
N PRO A 316 -20.07 -32.71 5.80
CA PRO A 316 -21.08 -33.73 5.54
C PRO A 316 -22.46 -33.09 5.28
N GLY A 317 -23.37 -33.85 4.68
CA GLY A 317 -24.73 -33.40 4.41
C GLY A 317 -25.50 -32.97 5.67
N GLY A 318 -26.39 -31.99 5.52
CA GLY A 318 -27.10 -31.36 6.63
C GLY A 318 -27.94 -30.14 6.18
N SER A 319 -28.49 -29.43 7.16
CA SER A 319 -29.24 -28.18 6.94
C SER A 319 -28.37 -26.96 7.19
N PHE A 320 -28.39 -26.01 6.26
CA PHE A 320 -27.57 -24.81 6.28
C PHE A 320 -28.41 -23.55 5.97
N GLY A 321 -28.03 -22.42 6.55
CA GLY A 321 -28.65 -21.10 6.26
C GLY A 321 -28.03 -20.35 5.08
N THR A 322 -26.91 -20.84 4.55
CA THR A 322 -26.12 -20.23 3.47
C THR A 322 -25.56 -21.30 2.54
N ALA A 323 -25.16 -20.90 1.33
CA ALA A 323 -24.54 -21.78 0.35
C ALA A 323 -23.28 -22.47 0.91
N GLN A 324 -23.12 -23.76 0.61
CA GLN A 324 -21.99 -24.57 1.08
C GLN A 324 -20.96 -24.81 -0.02
N THR A 325 -19.71 -25.04 0.37
CA THR A 325 -18.62 -25.48 -0.52
C THR A 325 -18.12 -26.82 -0.03
N VAL A 326 -18.35 -27.87 -0.81
CA VAL A 326 -18.21 -29.27 -0.39
C VAL A 326 -16.98 -29.88 -1.04
N ALA A 327 -15.97 -30.19 -0.23
CA ALA A 327 -14.82 -30.96 -0.67
C ALA A 327 -15.18 -32.46 -0.75
N LEU A 328 -14.73 -33.12 -1.82
CA LEU A 328 -14.78 -34.58 -1.98
C LEU A 328 -13.37 -35.15 -1.81
N ALA A 329 -13.25 -36.26 -1.09
CA ALA A 329 -11.99 -36.99 -0.94
C ALA A 329 -12.24 -38.50 -1.02
N SER A 330 -11.27 -39.26 -1.52
CA SER A 330 -11.24 -40.72 -1.47
C SER A 330 -9.98 -41.16 -0.74
N ALA A 331 -10.08 -42.18 0.12
CA ALA A 331 -8.92 -42.76 0.79
C ALA A 331 -8.02 -43.60 -0.15
N THR A 332 -8.39 -43.76 -1.42
CA THR A 332 -7.52 -44.31 -2.46
C THR A 332 -6.78 -43.16 -3.16
N PRO A 333 -5.44 -43.06 -3.02
CA PRO A 333 -4.64 -42.05 -3.72
C PRO A 333 -4.88 -42.11 -5.24
N ASP A 334 -4.81 -40.97 -5.92
CA ASP A 334 -4.97 -40.81 -7.38
C ASP A 334 -6.29 -41.36 -7.96
N ALA A 335 -7.30 -41.65 -7.13
CA ALA A 335 -8.60 -42.07 -7.62
C ALA A 335 -9.37 -40.90 -8.25
N THR A 336 -9.93 -41.13 -9.44
CA THR A 336 -10.77 -40.15 -10.14
C THR A 336 -12.16 -40.17 -9.52
N ILE A 337 -12.47 -39.17 -8.69
CA ILE A 337 -13.81 -38.97 -8.14
C ILE A 337 -14.72 -38.34 -9.21
N ARG A 338 -15.93 -38.87 -9.38
CA ARG A 338 -17.00 -38.32 -10.22
C ARG A 338 -18.26 -38.12 -9.41
N TYR A 339 -19.01 -37.07 -9.70
CA TYR A 339 -20.17 -36.69 -8.90
C TYR A 339 -21.33 -36.11 -9.73
N THR A 340 -22.49 -36.08 -9.09
CA THR A 340 -23.76 -35.46 -9.52
C THR A 340 -24.29 -34.60 -8.38
N THR A 341 -25.13 -33.60 -8.69
CA THR A 341 -25.72 -32.65 -7.72
C THR A 341 -27.24 -32.69 -7.68
N ASP A 342 -27.87 -33.47 -8.56
CA ASP A 342 -29.31 -33.60 -8.75
C ASP A 342 -29.89 -34.86 -8.07
N GLY A 343 -29.06 -35.63 -7.37
CA GLY A 343 -29.44 -36.90 -6.74
C GLY A 343 -29.47 -38.11 -7.67
N SER A 344 -29.14 -37.96 -8.97
CA SER A 344 -28.92 -39.09 -9.88
C SER A 344 -27.65 -39.86 -9.52
N ASP A 345 -27.58 -41.16 -9.82
CA ASP A 345 -26.38 -41.95 -9.55
C ASP A 345 -25.24 -41.58 -10.52
N PRO A 346 -24.04 -41.23 -10.04
CA PRO A 346 -22.94 -40.85 -10.91
C PRO A 346 -22.40 -42.05 -11.68
N HIS A 347 -22.01 -41.80 -12.93
CA HIS A 347 -21.54 -42.80 -13.90
C HIS A 347 -20.30 -42.28 -14.64
N ALA A 348 -19.76 -43.07 -15.58
CA ALA A 348 -18.52 -42.74 -16.29
C ALA A 348 -18.56 -41.42 -17.10
N GLY A 349 -19.74 -40.87 -17.37
CA GLY A 349 -19.94 -39.58 -18.03
C GLY A 349 -20.19 -38.41 -17.08
N SER A 350 -20.38 -38.66 -15.77
CA SER A 350 -20.62 -37.61 -14.77
C SER A 350 -19.36 -36.78 -14.49
N THR A 351 -19.57 -35.56 -14.01
CA THR A 351 -18.53 -34.54 -13.77
C THR A 351 -17.40 -35.07 -12.91
N VAL A 352 -16.15 -34.90 -13.38
CA VAL A 352 -14.95 -35.23 -12.61
C VAL A 352 -14.73 -34.14 -11.55
N TYR A 353 -14.44 -34.55 -10.33
CA TYR A 353 -14.09 -33.65 -9.24
C TYR A 353 -12.65 -33.15 -9.38
N SER A 354 -12.49 -31.85 -9.66
CA SER A 354 -11.20 -31.15 -9.72
C SER A 354 -11.07 -29.97 -8.76
N ALA A 355 -12.19 -29.56 -8.14
CA ALA A 355 -12.27 -28.48 -7.16
C ALA A 355 -13.55 -28.68 -6.29
N PRO A 356 -13.61 -28.12 -5.07
CA PRO A 356 -14.79 -28.20 -4.20
C PRO A 356 -16.11 -27.80 -4.87
N VAL A 357 -17.18 -28.53 -4.59
CA VAL A 357 -18.50 -28.38 -5.21
C VAL A 357 -19.31 -27.32 -4.50
N SER A 358 -19.77 -26.29 -5.19
CA SER A 358 -20.65 -25.27 -4.61
C SER A 358 -22.12 -25.72 -4.61
N VAL A 359 -22.80 -25.56 -3.47
CA VAL A 359 -24.20 -25.94 -3.25
C VAL A 359 -24.97 -24.72 -2.73
N SER A 360 -25.61 -24.00 -3.65
CA SER A 360 -26.31 -22.73 -3.39
C SER A 360 -27.83 -22.84 -3.20
N ALA A 361 -28.39 -24.02 -3.49
CA ALA A 361 -29.78 -24.38 -3.25
C ALA A 361 -29.85 -25.82 -2.72
N SER A 362 -30.98 -26.23 -2.14
CA SER A 362 -31.15 -27.60 -1.63
C SER A 362 -30.92 -28.64 -2.72
N ALA A 363 -29.98 -29.56 -2.47
CA ALA A 363 -29.45 -30.48 -3.47
C ALA A 363 -29.04 -31.82 -2.84
N THR A 364 -28.96 -32.88 -3.65
CA THR A 364 -28.39 -34.16 -3.22
C THR A 364 -27.15 -34.44 -4.04
N LEU A 365 -26.00 -34.43 -3.37
CA LEU A 365 -24.73 -34.77 -3.99
C LEU A 365 -24.52 -36.27 -3.89
N LYS A 366 -24.21 -36.91 -5.02
CA LYS A 366 -23.74 -38.29 -5.04
C LYS A 366 -22.38 -38.37 -5.72
N ALA A 367 -21.49 -39.22 -5.21
CA ALA A 367 -20.12 -39.33 -5.71
C ALA A 367 -19.60 -40.77 -5.66
N TYR A 368 -18.87 -41.19 -6.69
CA TYR A 368 -18.12 -42.44 -6.70
C TYR A 368 -16.71 -42.19 -7.25
N ALA A 369 -15.78 -43.11 -7.01
CA ALA A 369 -14.39 -42.98 -7.38
C ALA A 369 -13.91 -44.20 -8.16
N THR A 370 -13.07 -43.96 -9.17
CA THR A 370 -12.52 -45.00 -10.05
C THR A 370 -11.00 -44.91 -10.10
N LYS A 371 -10.31 -46.04 -10.26
CA LYS A 371 -8.85 -46.10 -10.47
C LYS A 371 -8.52 -47.28 -11.36
N ALA A 372 -7.67 -47.08 -12.37
CA ALA A 372 -7.30 -48.14 -13.30
C ALA A 372 -6.66 -49.33 -12.55
N GLY A 373 -7.15 -50.55 -12.81
CA GLY A 373 -6.70 -51.77 -12.13
C GLY A 373 -7.34 -52.03 -10.76
N MET A 374 -8.29 -51.19 -10.32
CA MET A 374 -9.10 -51.36 -9.11
C MET A 374 -10.58 -51.46 -9.46
N SER A 375 -11.38 -52.09 -8.60
CA SER A 375 -12.84 -52.05 -8.73
C SER A 375 -13.37 -50.69 -8.28
N ASP A 376 -14.33 -50.12 -8.99
CA ASP A 376 -14.95 -48.83 -8.64
C ASP A 376 -15.52 -48.80 -7.22
N SER A 377 -15.56 -47.62 -6.61
CA SER A 377 -16.10 -47.46 -5.26
C SER A 377 -17.62 -47.58 -5.22
N GLY A 378 -18.17 -47.73 -4.01
CA GLY A 378 -19.59 -47.45 -3.78
C GLY A 378 -19.93 -45.97 -4.06
N ILE A 379 -21.21 -45.70 -4.31
CA ILE A 379 -21.73 -44.34 -4.44
C ILE A 379 -21.98 -43.78 -3.03
N ALA A 380 -21.23 -42.74 -2.67
CA ALA A 380 -21.52 -41.89 -1.52
C ALA A 380 -22.70 -40.97 -1.84
N SER A 381 -23.54 -40.65 -0.85
CA SER A 381 -24.68 -39.72 -1.01
C SER A 381 -24.79 -38.79 0.20
N ALA A 382 -24.96 -37.49 -0.06
CA ALA A 382 -25.17 -36.46 0.96
C ALA A 382 -26.26 -35.47 0.53
N VAL A 383 -27.25 -35.26 1.39
CA VAL A 383 -28.32 -34.28 1.20
C VAL A 383 -27.89 -32.96 1.84
N PHE A 384 -28.01 -31.87 1.09
CA PHE A 384 -27.75 -30.51 1.56
C PHE A 384 -29.05 -29.73 1.47
N THR A 385 -29.60 -29.29 2.60
CA THR A 385 -30.80 -28.45 2.66
C THR A 385 -30.37 -27.01 2.87
N ILE A 386 -30.52 -26.16 1.84
CA ILE A 386 -30.21 -24.73 1.93
C ILE A 386 -31.51 -23.98 2.22
N THR A 387 -31.73 -23.68 3.49
CA THR A 387 -32.87 -22.88 3.97
C THR A 387 -32.57 -21.40 3.78
N GLN A 388 -32.79 -20.86 2.58
CA GLN A 388 -32.77 -19.42 2.35
C GLN A 388 -34.11 -18.79 2.76
N THR A 389 -34.04 -17.72 3.55
CA THR A 389 -35.19 -16.83 3.78
C THR A 389 -35.57 -16.16 2.45
N PRO A 390 -36.85 -16.17 2.04
CA PRO A 390 -37.30 -15.39 0.88
C PRO A 390 -36.95 -13.91 1.07
N GLY A 391 -36.25 -13.32 0.09
CA GLY A 391 -35.78 -11.92 0.15
C GLY A 391 -34.29 -11.71 0.49
N GLY A 392 -33.49 -12.77 0.61
CA GLY A 392 -32.04 -12.66 0.90
C GLY A 392 -31.24 -11.84 -0.11
N PHE A 393 -30.26 -11.07 0.39
CA PHE A 393 -29.28 -10.32 -0.40
C PHE A 393 -27.94 -10.23 0.36
N VAL A 394 -26.86 -9.99 -0.37
CA VAL A 394 -25.54 -9.58 0.17
C VAL A 394 -25.29 -8.14 -0.25
N GLN A 395 -24.67 -7.33 0.59
CA GLN A 395 -24.38 -5.93 0.30
C GLN A 395 -22.96 -5.58 0.73
N GLY A 396 -22.41 -4.49 0.22
CA GLY A 396 -21.18 -3.91 0.76
C GLY A 396 -20.86 -2.54 0.19
N VAL A 397 -19.69 -2.04 0.57
CA VAL A 397 -19.09 -0.82 0.03
C VAL A 397 -17.68 -1.14 -0.44
N SER A 398 -17.37 -0.78 -1.69
CA SER A 398 -16.04 -0.88 -2.28
C SER A 398 -15.40 0.51 -2.35
N GLU A 399 -14.17 0.65 -1.83
CA GLU A 399 -13.45 1.93 -1.76
C GLU A 399 -12.44 2.12 -2.91
N MET A 400 -12.34 3.34 -3.42
CA MET A 400 -11.23 3.79 -4.25
C MET A 400 -10.86 5.24 -3.89
N GLY A 401 -9.89 5.42 -2.99
CA GLY A 401 -9.46 6.73 -2.53
C GLY A 401 -10.58 7.48 -1.80
N SER A 402 -11.17 8.50 -2.44
CA SER A 402 -12.34 9.23 -1.93
C SER A 402 -13.67 8.79 -2.55
N THR A 403 -13.69 7.68 -3.29
CA THR A 403 -14.90 7.14 -3.93
C THR A 403 -15.38 5.91 -3.17
N ALA A 404 -16.68 5.82 -2.93
CA ALA A 404 -17.34 4.67 -2.31
C ALA A 404 -18.40 4.12 -3.26
N THR A 405 -18.26 2.88 -3.71
CA THR A 405 -19.30 2.20 -4.50
C THR A 405 -20.11 1.32 -3.56
N VAL A 406 -21.31 1.77 -3.19
CA VAL A 406 -22.27 0.96 -2.43
C VAL A 406 -22.95 -0.01 -3.40
N TRP A 407 -23.00 -1.28 -3.05
CA TRP A 407 -23.56 -2.32 -3.91
C TRP A 407 -24.47 -3.29 -3.16
N PHE A 408 -25.40 -3.88 -3.92
CA PHE A 408 -26.44 -4.78 -3.44
C PHE A 408 -26.60 -5.95 -4.42
N LYS A 409 -26.35 -7.16 -3.95
CA LYS A 409 -26.37 -8.40 -4.74
C LYS A 409 -27.51 -9.30 -4.25
N PRO A 410 -28.61 -9.44 -5.00
CA PRO A 410 -29.75 -10.22 -4.54
C PRO A 410 -29.53 -11.73 -4.73
N ALA A 411 -30.12 -12.55 -3.87
CA ALA A 411 -30.08 -14.02 -4.00
C ALA A 411 -31.02 -14.55 -5.10
N THR A 412 -31.99 -13.75 -5.53
CA THR A 412 -32.94 -14.03 -6.61
C THR A 412 -33.10 -12.79 -7.50
N ALA A 413 -33.63 -12.95 -8.73
CA ALA A 413 -33.84 -11.79 -9.60
C ALA A 413 -34.80 -10.76 -8.96
N MET A 414 -34.40 -9.48 -9.00
CA MET A 414 -35.17 -8.34 -8.49
C MET A 414 -35.45 -7.33 -9.61
N SER A 415 -36.57 -6.62 -9.49
CA SER A 415 -37.03 -5.67 -10.52
C SER A 415 -36.36 -4.30 -10.40
N PHE A 416 -36.01 -3.87 -9.18
CA PHE A 416 -35.25 -2.67 -8.91
C PHE A 416 -34.67 -2.70 -7.48
N VAL A 417 -33.70 -1.82 -7.23
CA VAL A 417 -33.19 -1.48 -5.89
C VAL A 417 -33.01 0.04 -5.82
N ILE A 418 -33.45 0.65 -4.73
CA ILE A 418 -33.20 2.04 -4.36
C ILE A 418 -32.26 2.02 -3.16
N LEU A 419 -31.16 2.77 -3.24
CA LEU A 419 -30.30 3.04 -2.11
C LEU A 419 -30.83 4.27 -1.39
N HIS A 420 -30.83 4.26 -0.06
CA HIS A 420 -31.05 5.42 0.79
C HIS A 420 -29.77 5.65 1.56
N TYR A 421 -29.14 6.82 1.49
CA TYR A 421 -27.89 7.06 2.21
C TYR A 421 -27.69 8.49 2.71
N LYS A 422 -26.84 8.64 3.72
CA LYS A 422 -26.31 9.89 4.26
C LYS A 422 -24.79 9.77 4.42
N VAL A 423 -24.07 10.86 4.17
CA VAL A 423 -22.63 10.95 4.44
C VAL A 423 -22.41 11.92 5.61
N GLY A 424 -21.86 11.42 6.72
CA GLY A 424 -21.69 12.20 7.96
C GLY A 424 -23.03 12.77 8.46
N THR A 425 -23.09 14.09 8.63
CA THR A 425 -24.30 14.84 9.01
C THR A 425 -25.10 15.38 7.82
N GLY A 426 -24.81 14.92 6.59
CA GLY A 426 -25.48 15.38 5.37
C GLY A 426 -26.94 14.95 5.24
N GLU A 427 -27.61 15.52 4.24
CA GLU A 427 -28.99 15.13 3.89
C GLU A 427 -29.07 13.71 3.31
N GLN A 428 -30.29 13.16 3.29
CA GLN A 428 -30.54 11.84 2.74
C GLN A 428 -30.71 11.88 1.22
N ILE A 429 -29.98 11.03 0.52
CA ILE A 429 -30.04 10.90 -0.94
C ILE A 429 -30.59 9.49 -1.25
N ASN A 430 -31.54 9.41 -2.20
CA ASN A 430 -32.31 8.19 -2.46
C ASN A 430 -32.20 7.72 -3.94
N PRO A 431 -31.01 7.42 -4.51
CA PRO A 431 -30.89 7.04 -5.90
C PRO A 431 -31.39 5.62 -6.19
N GLN A 432 -32.04 5.42 -7.34
CA GLN A 432 -32.23 4.09 -7.89
C GLN A 432 -30.88 3.54 -8.38
N MET A 433 -30.52 2.35 -7.92
CA MET A 433 -29.22 1.73 -8.21
C MET A 433 -29.18 1.16 -9.63
N SER A 434 -28.01 1.16 -10.26
CA SER A 434 -27.80 0.61 -11.61
C SER A 434 -27.38 -0.85 -11.54
N PHE A 435 -28.01 -1.73 -12.32
CA PHE A 435 -27.65 -3.16 -12.33
C PHE A 435 -26.41 -3.43 -13.19
N ASN A 436 -25.33 -3.88 -12.56
CA ASN A 436 -24.14 -4.38 -13.23
C ASN A 436 -24.35 -5.86 -13.57
N SER A 437 -24.72 -6.14 -14.82
CA SER A 437 -24.98 -7.50 -15.32
C SER A 437 -23.77 -8.43 -15.27
N THR A 438 -22.55 -7.88 -15.28
CA THR A 438 -21.30 -8.68 -15.25
C THR A 438 -20.99 -9.15 -13.82
N LEU A 439 -21.29 -8.32 -12.81
CA LEU A 439 -21.10 -8.66 -11.40
C LEU A 439 -22.36 -9.27 -10.74
N GLY A 440 -23.50 -9.22 -11.43
CA GLY A 440 -24.79 -9.69 -10.93
C GLY A 440 -25.32 -8.88 -9.74
N ARG A 441 -24.90 -7.62 -9.59
CA ARG A 441 -25.23 -6.75 -8.45
C ARG A 441 -25.65 -5.36 -8.89
N PHE A 442 -26.51 -4.72 -8.12
CA PHE A 442 -26.84 -3.31 -8.23
C PHE A 442 -25.73 -2.47 -7.59
N GLU A 443 -25.39 -1.32 -8.19
CA GLU A 443 -24.30 -0.45 -7.75
C GLU A 443 -24.72 1.03 -7.74
N THR A 444 -24.10 1.82 -6.86
CA THR A 444 -24.18 3.28 -6.85
C THR A 444 -22.86 3.85 -6.35
N VAL A 445 -22.30 4.77 -7.13
CA VAL A 445 -21.04 5.45 -6.80
C VAL A 445 -21.35 6.73 -6.03
N ILE A 446 -20.73 6.87 -4.85
CA ILE A 446 -20.75 8.07 -4.01
C ILE A 446 -19.34 8.68 -4.09
N ASN A 447 -19.25 9.92 -4.59
CA ASN A 447 -17.99 10.64 -4.75
C ASN A 447 -18.24 12.16 -4.64
N PRO A 448 -17.43 12.93 -3.89
CA PRO A 448 -16.37 12.49 -2.98
C PRO A 448 -16.88 12.17 -1.56
N VAL A 449 -16.22 11.19 -0.93
CA VAL A 449 -16.37 10.81 0.48
C VAL A 449 -14.98 10.86 1.12
N ARG A 450 -14.83 11.59 2.23
CA ARG A 450 -13.53 11.72 2.93
C ARG A 450 -13.24 10.47 3.76
N SER A 451 -11.96 10.11 3.91
CA SER A 451 -11.54 9.11 4.89
C SER A 451 -12.04 9.48 6.30
N GLY A 452 -12.50 8.50 7.07
CA GLY A 452 -13.14 8.68 8.37
C GLY A 452 -14.61 9.11 8.32
N ALA A 453 -15.18 9.48 7.16
CA ALA A 453 -16.59 9.80 7.06
C ALA A 453 -17.46 8.53 7.10
N VAL A 454 -18.56 8.60 7.85
CA VAL A 454 -19.55 7.51 7.94
C VAL A 454 -20.59 7.66 6.85
N ILE A 455 -20.73 6.63 6.01
CA ILE A 455 -21.86 6.43 5.10
C ILE A 455 -22.89 5.59 5.86
N ALA A 456 -24.02 6.17 6.24
CA ALA A 456 -25.17 5.42 6.79
C ALA A 456 -26.16 5.15 5.66
N TYR A 457 -26.60 3.91 5.46
CA TYR A 457 -27.42 3.54 4.31
C TYR A 457 -28.40 2.38 4.55
N SER A 458 -29.44 2.29 3.73
CA SER A 458 -30.39 1.17 3.64
C SER A 458 -30.88 1.03 2.20
N PHE A 459 -31.67 -0.01 1.91
CA PHE A 459 -32.19 -0.30 0.57
C PHE A 459 -33.69 -0.54 0.59
N THR A 460 -34.42 -0.03 -0.40
CA THR A 460 -35.77 -0.52 -0.76
C THR A 460 -35.65 -1.32 -2.05
N TYR A 461 -36.19 -2.53 -2.11
CA TYR A 461 -36.06 -3.43 -3.26
C TYR A 461 -37.36 -4.14 -3.62
N GLY A 462 -37.54 -4.40 -4.91
CA GLY A 462 -38.71 -5.09 -5.46
C GLY A 462 -38.41 -6.53 -5.85
N ILE A 463 -39.15 -7.49 -5.27
CA ILE A 463 -39.05 -8.91 -5.65
C ILE A 463 -40.00 -9.24 -6.82
N ALA A 464 -39.80 -10.40 -7.46
CA ALA A 464 -40.52 -10.80 -8.67
C ALA A 464 -42.06 -10.97 -8.49
N SER A 465 -42.58 -11.06 -7.25
CA SER A 465 -44.03 -11.03 -6.95
C SER A 465 -44.64 -9.63 -7.07
N GLY A 466 -43.83 -8.58 -7.18
CA GLY A 466 -44.26 -7.17 -7.16
C GLY A 466 -44.28 -6.53 -5.77
N GLU A 467 -43.94 -7.29 -4.72
CA GLU A 467 -43.83 -6.78 -3.36
C GLU A 467 -42.54 -5.96 -3.16
N GLN A 468 -42.64 -4.92 -2.33
CA GLN A 468 -41.52 -4.08 -1.90
C GLN A 468 -41.10 -4.43 -0.48
N HIS A 469 -39.79 -4.39 -0.24
CA HIS A 469 -39.19 -4.63 1.07
C HIS A 469 -38.09 -3.60 1.33
N ASP A 470 -37.97 -3.20 2.60
CA ASP A 470 -36.88 -2.36 3.09
C ASP A 470 -35.85 -3.22 3.84
N SER A 471 -34.58 -2.86 3.72
CA SER A 471 -33.52 -3.44 4.54
C SER A 471 -33.46 -2.78 5.93
N ALA A 472 -32.77 -3.46 6.86
CA ALA A 472 -32.21 -2.77 8.02
C ALA A 472 -31.25 -1.65 7.60
N GLY A 473 -30.98 -0.72 8.51
CA GLY A 473 -29.93 0.28 8.33
C GLY A 473 -28.53 -0.33 8.52
N PHE A 474 -27.61 0.08 7.67
CA PHE A 474 -26.19 -0.25 7.68
C PHE A 474 -25.36 1.02 7.85
N SER A 475 -24.10 0.86 8.25
CA SER A 475 -23.12 1.94 8.24
C SER A 475 -21.76 1.44 7.75
N TYR A 476 -20.99 2.34 7.16
CA TYR A 476 -19.64 2.07 6.68
C TYR A 476 -18.77 3.31 6.90
N THR A 477 -17.59 3.14 7.49
CA THR A 477 -16.66 4.25 7.74
C THR A 477 -15.52 4.19 6.75
N MET A 478 -15.38 5.23 5.93
CA MET A 478 -14.34 5.30 4.91
C MET A 478 -12.94 5.13 5.51
N GLY A 479 -12.09 4.31 4.89
CA GLY A 479 -10.72 4.02 5.29
C GLY A 479 -10.58 3.07 6.48
N ASN A 480 -11.69 2.59 7.08
CA ASN A 480 -11.63 1.72 8.27
C ASN A 480 -11.26 0.26 7.94
N GLY A 481 -11.22 -0.11 6.67
CA GLY A 481 -10.73 -1.42 6.20
C GLY A 481 -11.64 -2.63 6.46
N ASP A 482 -12.63 -2.50 7.34
CA ASP A 482 -13.53 -3.58 7.74
C ASP A 482 -14.61 -3.85 6.69
N THR A 483 -14.28 -4.73 5.74
CA THR A 483 -15.16 -5.25 4.68
C THR A 483 -15.56 -6.71 4.95
N GLY A 484 -15.12 -7.28 6.08
CA GLY A 484 -15.22 -8.71 6.37
C GLY A 484 -14.47 -9.62 5.39
N VAL A 485 -13.53 -9.08 4.59
CA VAL A 485 -12.64 -9.82 3.69
C VAL A 485 -11.22 -9.33 3.90
N ALA A 486 -10.29 -10.24 4.24
CA ALA A 486 -8.91 -9.88 4.52
C ALA A 486 -8.17 -9.37 3.26
N LYS A 487 -7.26 -8.41 3.45
CA LYS A 487 -6.39 -7.89 2.38
C LYS A 487 -5.50 -9.00 1.79
N PRO A 488 -5.17 -8.97 0.50
CA PRO A 488 -4.19 -9.88 -0.07
C PRO A 488 -2.78 -9.60 0.49
N THR A 489 -2.01 -10.66 0.66
CA THR A 489 -0.59 -10.62 1.01
C THR A 489 0.29 -10.84 -0.21
N TYR A 490 1.49 -10.24 -0.20
CA TYR A 490 2.47 -10.31 -1.28
C TYR A 490 3.67 -11.17 -0.86
N SER A 491 4.19 -12.00 -1.77
CA SER A 491 5.46 -12.72 -1.58
C SER A 491 6.28 -12.74 -2.89
N PRO A 492 7.50 -12.17 -2.93
CA PRO A 492 8.13 -11.40 -1.85
C PRO A 492 7.32 -10.14 -1.52
N ALA A 493 7.59 -9.52 -0.36
CA ALA A 493 7.03 -8.22 -0.05
C ALA A 493 7.61 -7.15 -1.00
N GLY A 494 6.92 -6.01 -1.12
CA GLY A 494 7.43 -4.85 -1.85
C GLY A 494 8.79 -4.39 -1.31
N GLY A 495 9.67 -3.94 -2.20
CA GLY A 495 11.07 -3.68 -1.89
C GLY A 495 11.93 -3.50 -3.15
N SER A 496 13.25 -3.46 -2.96
CA SER A 496 14.22 -3.30 -4.04
C SER A 496 14.89 -4.62 -4.42
N PHE A 497 15.07 -4.82 -5.72
CA PHE A 497 15.60 -6.04 -6.33
C PHE A 497 16.60 -5.65 -7.43
N ASP A 498 17.75 -6.32 -7.48
CA ASP A 498 18.80 -6.04 -8.48
C ASP A 498 18.56 -6.82 -9.81
N SER A 499 17.45 -7.56 -9.90
CA SER A 499 16.98 -8.26 -11.08
C SER A 499 15.44 -8.30 -11.08
N ALA A 500 14.84 -8.75 -12.19
CA ALA A 500 13.41 -9.02 -12.25
C ALA A 500 12.95 -10.00 -11.15
N VAL A 501 11.71 -9.86 -10.69
CA VAL A 501 11.14 -10.59 -9.57
C VAL A 501 9.73 -11.10 -9.91
N ASP A 502 9.44 -12.35 -9.53
CA ASP A 502 8.11 -12.95 -9.68
C ASP A 502 7.31 -12.77 -8.39
N VAL A 503 6.23 -11.99 -8.46
CA VAL A 503 5.41 -11.61 -7.31
C VAL A 503 4.18 -12.51 -7.21
N THR A 504 3.98 -13.11 -6.04
CA THR A 504 2.80 -13.94 -5.74
C THR A 504 1.82 -13.22 -4.83
N LEU A 505 0.53 -13.40 -5.07
CA LEU A 505 -0.56 -12.85 -4.26
C LEU A 505 -1.32 -13.99 -3.56
N ALA A 506 -1.69 -13.79 -2.30
CA ALA A 506 -2.48 -14.77 -1.55
C ALA A 506 -3.61 -14.10 -0.74
N CYS A 507 -4.79 -14.71 -0.78
CA CYS A 507 -5.93 -14.38 0.06
C CYS A 507 -6.06 -15.40 1.18
N SER A 508 -6.15 -14.96 2.44
CA SER A 508 -6.28 -15.85 3.59
C SER A 508 -7.68 -16.43 3.78
N GLN A 509 -8.70 -15.82 3.17
CA GLN A 509 -10.08 -16.31 3.21
C GLN A 509 -10.30 -17.44 2.19
N PRO A 510 -10.78 -18.63 2.61
CA PRO A 510 -11.06 -19.74 1.70
C PRO A 510 -12.03 -19.34 0.57
N GLY A 511 -11.67 -19.68 -0.66
CA GLY A 511 -12.48 -19.36 -1.85
C GLY A 511 -12.43 -17.90 -2.31
N ALA A 512 -11.67 -17.02 -1.66
CA ALA A 512 -11.44 -15.67 -2.15
C ALA A 512 -10.35 -15.64 -3.23
N VAL A 513 -10.56 -14.84 -4.28
CA VAL A 513 -9.65 -14.70 -5.42
C VAL A 513 -9.01 -13.32 -5.39
N ALA A 514 -7.68 -13.25 -5.46
CA ALA A 514 -6.97 -11.98 -5.59
C ALA A 514 -7.20 -11.37 -6.99
N ARG A 515 -7.51 -10.08 -7.03
CA ARG A 515 -7.67 -9.25 -8.22
C ARG A 515 -6.63 -8.15 -8.18
N PHE A 516 -5.94 -7.90 -9.29
CA PHE A 516 -4.77 -7.01 -9.27
C PHE A 516 -4.61 -6.13 -10.51
N THR A 517 -3.78 -5.12 -10.37
CA THR A 517 -3.29 -4.18 -11.38
C THR A 517 -1.80 -3.93 -11.13
N ILE A 518 -1.03 -3.61 -12.18
CA ILE A 518 0.44 -3.46 -12.12
C ILE A 518 0.93 -2.05 -12.48
N ASP A 519 0.01 -1.17 -12.87
CA ASP A 519 0.25 0.19 -13.38
C ASP A 519 0.03 1.28 -12.32
N GLY A 520 -0.17 0.88 -11.06
CA GLY A 520 -0.54 1.76 -9.95
C GLY A 520 -2.04 2.12 -9.88
N SER A 521 -2.87 1.74 -10.84
CA SER A 521 -4.33 1.92 -10.76
C SER A 521 -4.93 1.01 -9.68
N ALA A 522 -6.14 1.28 -9.20
CA ALA A 522 -6.78 0.43 -8.19
C ALA A 522 -7.65 -0.69 -8.84
N PRO A 523 -7.49 -1.96 -8.44
CA PRO A 523 -8.24 -3.07 -8.99
C PRO A 523 -9.68 -3.12 -8.44
N ASN A 524 -10.55 -3.84 -9.16
CA ASN A 524 -11.91 -4.16 -8.75
C ASN A 524 -12.23 -5.63 -9.10
N ALA A 525 -13.47 -6.08 -8.84
CA ALA A 525 -13.88 -7.47 -9.10
C ALA A 525 -13.78 -7.92 -10.59
N LEU A 526 -13.68 -7.00 -11.55
CA LEU A 526 -13.47 -7.27 -12.98
C LEU A 526 -11.99 -7.26 -13.40
N SER A 527 -11.07 -6.76 -12.56
CA SER A 527 -9.63 -6.76 -12.85
C SER A 527 -9.08 -8.20 -13.03
N PRO A 528 -7.90 -8.39 -13.65
CA PRO A 528 -7.28 -9.69 -13.79
C PRO A 528 -7.26 -10.48 -12.46
N ALA A 529 -7.72 -11.73 -12.51
CA ALA A 529 -7.59 -12.66 -11.40
C ALA A 529 -6.14 -13.15 -11.34
N TYR A 530 -5.56 -13.18 -10.14
CA TYR A 530 -4.27 -13.80 -9.91
C TYR A 530 -4.37 -15.33 -10.10
N GLY A 531 -3.39 -15.91 -10.78
CA GLY A 531 -3.35 -17.35 -11.09
C GLY A 531 -1.96 -17.89 -11.41
N THR A 532 -1.06 -17.03 -11.89
CA THR A 532 0.39 -17.29 -12.01
C THR A 532 1.16 -16.11 -11.42
N PRO A 533 2.43 -16.28 -11.00
CA PRO A 533 3.25 -15.18 -10.51
C PRO A 533 3.30 -14.00 -11.48
N ILE A 534 3.27 -12.79 -10.94
CA ILE A 534 3.32 -11.53 -11.68
C ILE A 534 4.79 -11.20 -11.91
N HIS A 535 5.25 -11.31 -13.15
CA HIS A 535 6.63 -10.99 -13.49
C HIS A 535 6.84 -9.47 -13.51
N VAL A 536 7.69 -8.97 -12.61
CA VAL A 536 8.04 -7.54 -12.50
C VAL A 536 9.50 -7.38 -12.93
N SER A 537 9.70 -6.77 -14.11
CA SER A 537 11.02 -6.54 -14.71
C SER A 537 11.50 -5.08 -14.69
N SER A 538 10.71 -4.18 -14.13
CA SER A 538 10.97 -2.73 -14.00
C SER A 538 10.44 -2.21 -12.66
N ALA A 539 10.46 -0.89 -12.43
CA ALA A 539 9.60 -0.30 -11.41
C ALA A 539 8.14 -0.70 -11.69
N ALA A 540 7.41 -1.12 -10.66
CA ALA A 540 5.97 -1.36 -10.73
C ALA A 540 5.31 -1.29 -9.35
N THR A 541 4.09 -0.77 -9.31
CA THR A 541 3.23 -0.75 -8.12
C THR A 541 2.09 -1.72 -8.35
N VAL A 542 2.16 -2.87 -7.66
CA VAL A 542 1.14 -3.91 -7.74
C VAL A 542 0.09 -3.62 -6.69
N ASN A 543 -1.10 -3.22 -7.14
CA ASN A 543 -2.26 -3.03 -6.28
C ASN A 543 -3.14 -4.28 -6.34
N ALA A 544 -3.71 -4.69 -5.21
CA ALA A 544 -4.50 -5.92 -5.11
C ALA A 544 -5.66 -5.80 -4.10
N ILE A 545 -6.77 -6.50 -4.40
CA ILE A 545 -7.86 -6.80 -3.47
C ILE A 545 -8.16 -8.31 -3.48
N CYS A 546 -8.71 -8.83 -2.40
CA CYS A 546 -9.31 -10.17 -2.36
C CYS A 546 -10.82 -10.06 -2.60
N VAL A 547 -11.37 -10.91 -3.46
CA VAL A 547 -12.81 -10.97 -3.74
C VAL A 547 -13.35 -12.32 -3.28
N ALA A 548 -14.20 -12.30 -2.25
CA ALA A 548 -14.84 -13.49 -1.71
C ALA A 548 -15.89 -14.07 -2.67
N SER A 549 -16.23 -15.34 -2.49
CA SER A 549 -17.19 -16.07 -3.35
C SER A 549 -18.61 -15.47 -3.37
N ASP A 550 -18.99 -14.72 -2.34
CA ASP A 550 -20.25 -13.97 -2.29
C ASP A 550 -20.20 -12.66 -3.11
N GLY A 551 -19.01 -12.14 -3.41
CA GLY A 551 -18.78 -10.89 -4.12
C GLY A 551 -18.33 -9.72 -3.24
N ARG A 552 -18.06 -9.95 -1.94
CA ARG A 552 -17.42 -8.94 -1.08
C ARG A 552 -15.95 -8.76 -1.44
N GLU A 553 -15.49 -7.52 -1.39
CA GLU A 553 -14.15 -7.09 -1.77
C GLU A 553 -13.38 -6.67 -0.52
N SER A 554 -12.10 -7.02 -0.41
CA SER A 554 -11.23 -6.50 0.65
C SER A 554 -10.95 -5.02 0.45
N ALA A 555 -10.54 -4.33 1.51
CA ALA A 555 -9.87 -3.05 1.36
C ALA A 555 -8.58 -3.18 0.51
N LEU A 556 -8.17 -2.09 -0.13
CA LEU A 556 -7.00 -2.06 -1.02
C LEU A 556 -5.71 -2.43 -0.28
N ALA A 557 -4.92 -3.32 -0.89
CA ALA A 557 -3.52 -3.52 -0.56
C ALA A 557 -2.65 -3.02 -1.73
N SER A 558 -1.42 -2.61 -1.42
CA SER A 558 -0.45 -2.12 -2.41
C SER A 558 0.94 -2.63 -2.03
N ALA A 559 1.75 -3.01 -3.02
CA ALA A 559 3.16 -3.27 -2.85
C ALA A 559 3.95 -2.75 -4.05
N THR A 560 5.00 -1.99 -3.75
CA THR A 560 5.87 -1.35 -4.73
C THR A 560 7.15 -2.16 -4.92
N TYR A 561 7.53 -2.42 -6.16
CA TYR A 561 8.70 -3.20 -6.53
C TYR A 561 9.66 -2.32 -7.32
N VAL A 562 10.87 -2.21 -6.79
CA VAL A 562 11.95 -1.38 -7.32
C VAL A 562 12.98 -2.30 -7.96
N VAL A 563 12.80 -2.61 -9.25
CA VAL A 563 13.83 -3.34 -10.01
C VAL A 563 14.89 -2.34 -10.47
N ARG A 564 16.13 -2.54 -10.05
CA ARG A 564 17.30 -1.79 -10.53
C ARG A 564 17.80 -2.43 -11.83
N SER A 565 17.68 -1.73 -12.95
CA SER A 565 18.14 -2.24 -14.24
C SER A 565 19.64 -1.98 -14.41
N VAL A 566 20.46 -3.00 -14.20
CA VAL A 566 21.93 -2.94 -14.34
C VAL A 566 22.34 -3.65 -15.63
N GLY A 567 23.10 -2.99 -16.51
CA GLY A 567 23.66 -3.62 -17.72
C GLY A 567 22.84 -3.54 -19.02
N GLY A 568 21.76 -2.75 -19.07
CA GLY A 568 21.03 -2.48 -20.32
C GLY A 568 21.76 -1.51 -21.28
N GLN A 569 21.28 -1.37 -22.52
CA GLN A 569 21.68 -0.27 -23.41
C GLN A 569 20.73 0.93 -23.24
N VAL A 570 21.29 2.14 -23.21
CA VAL A 570 20.53 3.40 -23.14
C VAL A 570 19.78 3.62 -24.46
N ALA A 571 18.53 4.10 -24.38
CA ALA A 571 17.71 4.44 -25.53
C ALA A 571 18.32 5.60 -26.35
N ALA A 572 18.34 5.45 -27.67
CA ALA A 572 18.89 6.45 -28.58
C ALA A 572 18.09 7.77 -28.52
N PRO A 573 18.75 8.95 -28.58
CA PRO A 573 18.04 10.22 -28.57
C PRO A 573 17.04 10.36 -29.73
N ALA A 574 15.79 10.69 -29.41
CA ALA A 574 14.80 11.12 -30.38
C ALA A 574 14.94 12.63 -30.67
N PHE A 575 14.80 13.02 -31.93
CA PHE A 575 14.76 14.42 -32.35
C PHE A 575 13.31 14.95 -32.33
N SER A 576 13.11 16.22 -31.96
CA SER A 576 11.77 16.85 -32.00
C SER A 576 11.25 17.14 -33.40
N HIS A 577 12.09 17.00 -34.42
CA HIS A 577 11.80 17.30 -35.83
C HIS A 577 12.41 16.24 -36.73
N GLU A 578 11.64 15.78 -37.71
CA GLU A 578 12.14 14.93 -38.80
C GLU A 578 13.25 15.62 -39.60
N ALA A 579 14.16 14.83 -40.17
CA ALA A 579 15.17 15.36 -41.09
C ALA A 579 14.49 15.91 -42.36
N GLY A 580 14.89 17.09 -42.83
CA GLY A 580 14.24 17.72 -43.98
C GLY A 580 14.54 19.19 -44.20
N THR A 581 13.79 19.81 -45.12
CA THR A 581 13.92 21.22 -45.49
C THR A 581 12.88 22.08 -44.79
N TYR A 582 13.33 23.17 -44.17
CA TYR A 582 12.51 24.11 -43.40
C TYR A 582 12.62 25.52 -43.99
N ALA A 583 11.49 26.20 -44.14
CA ALA A 583 11.45 27.57 -44.69
C ALA A 583 12.12 28.60 -43.76
N HIS A 584 11.96 28.38 -42.46
CA HIS A 584 12.34 29.26 -41.36
C HIS A 584 13.31 28.55 -40.41
N ARG A 585 13.91 29.29 -39.47
CA ARG A 585 14.77 28.70 -38.44
C ARG A 585 13.99 27.69 -37.59
N ILE A 586 14.67 26.64 -37.14
CA ILE A 586 14.09 25.68 -36.19
C ILE A 586 14.98 25.47 -34.97
N SER A 587 14.37 25.20 -33.83
CA SER A 587 15.08 24.73 -32.62
C SER A 587 14.88 23.23 -32.47
N VAL A 588 15.96 22.45 -32.63
CA VAL A 588 15.94 20.98 -32.54
C VAL A 588 16.16 20.55 -31.11
N ASN A 589 15.27 19.71 -30.59
CA ASN A 589 15.29 19.26 -29.20
C ASN A 589 15.55 17.75 -29.17
N LEU A 590 16.22 17.30 -28.11
CA LEU A 590 16.59 15.90 -27.90
C LEU A 590 15.95 15.34 -26.63
N LEU A 591 15.51 14.09 -26.69
CA LEU A 591 14.94 13.35 -25.57
C LEU A 591 15.44 11.90 -25.61
N SER A 592 15.75 11.29 -24.47
CA SER A 592 15.92 9.84 -24.36
C SER A 592 14.80 9.25 -23.51
N ASP A 593 14.24 8.11 -23.94
CA ASP A 593 13.28 7.34 -23.15
C ASP A 593 13.94 6.68 -21.91
N THR A 594 15.27 6.68 -21.83
CA THR A 594 15.98 6.28 -20.60
C THR A 594 16.03 7.45 -19.62
N VAL A 595 15.14 7.40 -18.62
CA VAL A 595 15.11 8.34 -17.49
C VAL A 595 16.50 8.47 -16.84
N GLY A 596 16.92 9.69 -16.53
CA GLY A 596 18.24 9.98 -15.95
C GLY A 596 19.43 9.74 -16.88
N ALA A 597 19.23 9.54 -18.18
CA ALA A 597 20.33 9.57 -19.14
C ALA A 597 20.72 11.00 -19.49
N SER A 598 22.01 11.30 -19.49
CA SER A 598 22.57 12.55 -20.02
C SER A 598 22.76 12.45 -21.53
N LEU A 599 22.57 13.53 -22.27
CA LEU A 599 22.65 13.55 -23.72
C LEU A 599 23.87 14.35 -24.22
N ARG A 600 24.51 13.87 -25.29
CA ARG A 600 25.68 14.49 -25.93
C ARG A 600 25.43 14.63 -27.42
N TYR A 601 25.85 15.75 -28.02
CA TYR A 601 25.59 16.02 -29.43
C TYR A 601 26.73 16.72 -30.18
N THR A 602 26.61 16.73 -31.50
CA THR A 602 27.46 17.46 -32.46
C THR A 602 26.57 18.02 -33.58
N THR A 603 26.99 19.10 -34.23
CA THR A 603 26.25 19.80 -35.31
C THR A 603 26.99 19.82 -36.65
N ASP A 604 28.25 19.35 -36.68
CA ASP A 604 29.11 19.25 -37.85
C ASP A 604 29.02 17.87 -38.54
N GLY A 605 28.16 16.97 -38.06
CA GLY A 605 28.02 15.60 -38.53
C GLY A 605 29.12 14.63 -38.06
N SER A 606 30.03 15.04 -37.18
CA SER A 606 30.97 14.14 -36.51
C SER A 606 30.24 13.17 -35.55
N THR A 607 30.89 12.09 -35.12
CA THR A 607 30.26 11.16 -34.16
C THR A 607 30.44 11.70 -32.73
N PRO A 608 29.36 11.94 -31.97
CA PRO A 608 29.48 12.43 -30.60
C PRO A 608 30.08 11.37 -29.67
N THR A 609 30.74 11.83 -28.61
CA THR A 609 31.40 11.04 -27.56
C THR A 609 30.95 11.52 -26.18
N ALA A 610 31.43 10.88 -25.11
CA ALA A 610 31.17 11.32 -23.74
C ALA A 610 31.68 12.75 -23.45
N ASP A 611 32.69 13.22 -24.19
CA ASP A 611 33.31 14.54 -24.05
C ASP A 611 32.71 15.61 -24.98
N SER A 612 31.81 15.22 -25.89
CA SER A 612 31.09 16.16 -26.76
C SER A 612 30.18 17.12 -25.95
N PRO A 613 29.75 18.25 -26.55
CA PRO A 613 28.80 19.15 -25.91
C PRO A 613 27.59 18.44 -25.30
N ALA A 614 27.30 18.74 -24.04
CA ALA A 614 26.11 18.26 -23.35
C ALA A 614 24.86 18.96 -23.91
N TYR A 615 23.80 18.18 -24.15
CA TYR A 615 22.51 18.74 -24.50
C TYR A 615 21.82 19.25 -23.22
N ILE A 616 21.98 20.54 -22.96
CA ILE A 616 21.40 21.27 -21.82
C ILE A 616 20.20 22.15 -22.22
N GLY A 617 19.85 22.17 -23.51
CA GLY A 617 18.83 23.01 -24.09
C GLY A 617 18.81 22.94 -25.61
N PRO A 618 17.84 23.60 -26.26
CA PRO A 618 17.53 23.36 -27.67
C PRO A 618 18.64 23.82 -28.63
N ILE A 619 18.87 23.02 -29.67
CA ILE A 619 19.90 23.30 -30.67
C ILE A 619 19.28 24.23 -31.72
N HIS A 620 19.61 25.51 -31.65
CA HIS A 620 19.13 26.51 -32.61
C HIS A 620 19.85 26.35 -33.95
N LEU A 621 19.07 26.09 -35.01
CA LEU A 621 19.58 25.94 -36.38
C LEU A 621 19.27 27.20 -37.20
N GLY A 622 20.29 27.77 -37.83
CA GLY A 622 20.18 28.89 -38.78
C GLY A 622 20.16 28.43 -40.23
N ALA A 623 20.08 29.39 -41.16
CA ALA A 623 20.09 29.12 -42.60
C ALA A 623 21.31 28.30 -43.04
N GLY A 624 21.10 27.35 -43.95
CA GLY A 624 22.12 26.41 -44.43
C GLY A 624 21.78 24.94 -44.13
N THR A 625 22.76 24.05 -44.28
CA THR A 625 22.60 22.61 -43.97
C THR A 625 23.35 22.27 -42.69
N THR A 626 22.67 21.71 -41.71
CA THR A 626 23.27 21.23 -40.44
C THR A 626 22.97 19.75 -40.24
N THR A 627 23.96 18.95 -39.85
CA THR A 627 23.76 17.55 -39.48
C THR A 627 23.97 17.39 -37.98
N VAL A 628 22.87 17.16 -37.26
CA VAL A 628 22.91 16.92 -35.82
C VAL A 628 23.05 15.44 -35.56
N ARG A 629 24.04 15.05 -34.74
CA ARG A 629 24.20 13.69 -34.22
C ARG A 629 24.20 13.68 -32.72
N ALA A 630 23.58 12.67 -32.11
CA ALA A 630 23.42 12.58 -30.66
C ALA A 630 23.56 11.15 -30.12
N ILE A 631 24.03 11.04 -28.87
CA ILE A 631 24.01 9.82 -28.05
C ILE A 631 23.48 10.14 -26.65
N ALA A 632 23.01 9.11 -25.96
CA ALA A 632 22.63 9.17 -24.55
C ALA A 632 23.52 8.24 -23.70
N LEU A 633 23.86 8.69 -22.49
CA LEU A 633 24.74 8.01 -21.53
C LEU A 633 24.10 7.99 -20.14
N LYS A 634 24.09 6.82 -19.51
CA LYS A 634 23.71 6.61 -18.10
C LYS A 634 24.74 5.71 -17.44
N ASN A 635 25.11 6.01 -16.20
CA ASN A 635 26.10 5.22 -15.46
C ASN A 635 25.59 3.78 -15.26
N GLY A 636 26.48 2.78 -15.33
CA GLY A 636 26.11 1.35 -15.25
C GLY A 636 25.35 0.79 -16.47
N MET A 637 25.21 1.56 -17.56
CA MET A 637 24.54 1.14 -18.80
C MET A 637 25.46 1.33 -20.02
N THR A 638 25.21 0.56 -21.08
CA THR A 638 25.91 0.71 -22.37
C THR A 638 25.37 1.94 -23.10
N THR A 639 26.26 2.80 -23.63
CA THR A 639 25.90 3.98 -24.43
C THR A 639 24.93 3.65 -25.56
N SER A 640 24.01 4.57 -25.85
CA SER A 640 23.04 4.39 -26.94
C SER A 640 23.70 4.24 -28.31
N SER A 641 22.95 3.74 -29.29
CA SER A 641 23.29 3.99 -30.70
C SER A 641 23.27 5.50 -31.01
N VAL A 642 24.01 5.90 -32.04
CA VAL A 642 24.07 7.29 -32.52
C VAL A 642 22.83 7.61 -33.34
N SER A 643 22.03 8.56 -32.86
CA SER A 643 20.95 9.17 -33.65
C SER A 643 21.55 10.25 -34.58
N SER A 644 21.03 10.37 -35.80
CA SER A 644 21.51 11.35 -36.80
C SER A 644 20.34 11.93 -37.59
N ALA A 645 20.28 13.27 -37.70
CA ALA A 645 19.31 13.97 -38.53
C ALA A 645 19.98 15.14 -39.27
N THR A 646 19.53 15.42 -40.50
CA THR A 646 20.05 16.51 -41.33
C THR A 646 18.92 17.49 -41.66
N TYR A 647 19.18 18.77 -41.43
CA TYR A 647 18.23 19.86 -41.60
C TYR A 647 18.76 20.86 -42.61
N VAL A 648 17.91 21.30 -43.53
CA VAL A 648 18.22 22.31 -44.55
C VAL A 648 17.30 23.51 -44.35
N LEU A 649 17.82 24.66 -43.98
CA LEU A 649 17.03 25.83 -43.62
C LEU A 649 17.24 26.95 -44.64
N THR A 650 16.16 27.53 -45.16
CA THR A 650 16.26 28.61 -46.17
C THR A 650 16.32 30.03 -45.58
N SER A 651 15.99 30.21 -44.30
CA SER A 651 16.13 31.49 -43.59
C SER A 651 16.66 31.27 -42.16
N SER A 652 17.01 32.38 -41.49
CA SER A 652 17.33 32.44 -40.06
C SER A 652 16.29 33.25 -39.26
N ASP A 653 15.10 33.45 -39.81
CA ASP A 653 13.97 34.13 -39.16
C ASP A 653 12.97 33.15 -38.56
N ALA A 654 12.04 33.69 -37.76
CA ALA A 654 11.02 32.97 -36.99
C ALA A 654 9.80 32.49 -37.82
N GLY A 655 9.65 33.00 -39.05
CA GLY A 655 8.35 33.06 -39.73
C GLY A 655 7.40 34.12 -39.14
N GLU A 656 7.18 34.14 -37.82
CA GLU A 656 6.23 35.06 -37.15
C GLU A 656 6.78 35.75 -35.89
N ALA A 657 6.15 36.86 -35.49
CA ALA A 657 6.48 37.57 -34.26
C ALA A 657 5.57 37.10 -33.10
N TRP A 658 6.15 36.86 -31.92
CA TRP A 658 5.40 36.46 -30.74
C TRP A 658 4.47 37.57 -30.24
N ASN A 659 3.20 37.24 -30.03
CA ASN A 659 2.13 38.18 -29.63
C ASN A 659 2.16 38.59 -28.14
N GLY A 660 3.16 38.15 -27.37
CA GLY A 660 3.30 38.46 -25.95
C GLY A 660 2.39 37.67 -25.02
N ARG A 661 1.68 36.65 -25.49
CA ARG A 661 0.82 35.78 -24.66
C ARG A 661 1.28 34.34 -24.68
N THR A 662 0.97 33.60 -23.61
CA THR A 662 1.33 32.19 -23.46
C THR A 662 0.18 31.40 -22.85
N THR A 663 -0.15 30.25 -23.44
CA THR A 663 -1.22 29.37 -22.98
C THR A 663 -0.66 28.31 -22.04
N PHE A 664 -1.08 28.31 -20.77
CA PHE A 664 -0.78 27.26 -19.81
C PHE A 664 -1.86 26.20 -19.85
N ASN A 665 -1.46 24.93 -19.91
CA ASN A 665 -2.33 23.77 -19.91
C ASN A 665 -1.93 22.85 -18.76
N ILE A 666 -2.91 22.34 -18.01
CA ILE A 666 -2.65 21.39 -16.92
C ILE A 666 -3.35 20.06 -17.24
N VAL A 667 -2.59 18.98 -17.20
CA VAL A 667 -3.02 17.63 -17.58
C VAL A 667 -2.98 16.71 -16.36
N ASN A 668 -4.10 16.03 -16.12
CA ASN A 668 -4.21 15.00 -15.09
C ASN A 668 -3.58 13.70 -15.59
N GLY A 669 -2.34 13.46 -15.19
CA GLY A 669 -1.59 12.22 -15.44
C GLY A 669 -1.66 11.22 -14.28
N THR A 670 -2.53 11.44 -13.28
CA THR A 670 -2.58 10.61 -12.04
C THR A 670 -3.20 9.22 -12.21
N ARG A 671 -3.45 8.78 -13.46
CA ARG A 671 -3.96 7.45 -13.83
C ARG A 671 -5.25 7.05 -13.07
N GLY A 672 -6.11 8.02 -12.78
CA GLY A 672 -7.38 7.82 -12.06
C GLY A 672 -7.27 7.87 -10.53
N ARG A 673 -6.07 8.09 -9.96
CA ARG A 673 -5.89 8.25 -8.51
C ARG A 673 -6.61 9.48 -7.94
N PHE A 674 -6.71 10.54 -8.73
CA PHE A 674 -7.47 11.76 -8.48
C PHE A 674 -8.30 12.12 -9.71
N SER A 675 -9.59 12.41 -9.53
CA SER A 675 -10.41 12.96 -10.61
C SER A 675 -10.06 14.42 -10.87
N ASP A 676 -10.50 14.98 -12.00
CA ASP A 676 -10.25 16.39 -12.33
C ASP A 676 -10.89 17.39 -11.34
N GLN A 677 -11.92 16.96 -10.59
CA GLN A 677 -12.49 17.73 -9.47
C GLN A 677 -11.55 17.83 -8.25
N GLN A 678 -10.53 16.97 -8.18
CA GLN A 678 -9.60 16.84 -7.05
C GLN A 678 -8.19 17.31 -7.38
N VAL A 679 -7.94 17.74 -8.61
CA VAL A 679 -6.68 18.36 -9.02
C VAL A 679 -6.91 19.87 -9.09
N TYR A 680 -6.27 20.59 -8.18
CA TYR A 680 -6.38 22.03 -8.01
C TYR A 680 -5.12 22.72 -8.55
N TRP A 681 -5.28 23.87 -9.20
CA TRP A 681 -4.13 24.69 -9.61
C TRP A 681 -4.46 26.18 -9.60
N ALA A 682 -3.41 27.00 -9.48
CA ALA A 682 -3.47 28.46 -9.51
C ALA A 682 -2.20 29.02 -10.13
N ILE A 683 -2.28 30.22 -10.74
CA ILE A 683 -1.09 31.03 -11.07
C ILE A 683 -1.12 32.29 -10.23
N ILE A 684 0.00 32.56 -9.56
CA ILE A 684 0.26 33.78 -8.80
C ILE A 684 1.61 34.37 -9.23
N GLY A 685 1.80 35.68 -9.11
CA GLY A 685 3.05 36.34 -9.46
C GLY A 685 2.97 37.84 -9.24
N LYS A 686 3.71 38.62 -10.04
CA LYS A 686 3.68 40.09 -10.03
C LYS A 686 3.38 40.65 -11.42
N ASP A 687 2.56 41.68 -11.48
CA ASP A 687 2.38 42.46 -12.72
C ASP A 687 3.62 43.33 -12.99
N TRP A 688 4.09 43.35 -14.24
CA TRP A 688 5.27 44.11 -14.66
C TRP A 688 5.08 45.64 -14.58
N THR A 689 3.84 46.11 -14.73
CA THR A 689 3.55 47.55 -14.82
C THR A 689 3.50 48.22 -13.45
N THR A 690 2.92 47.52 -12.47
CA THR A 690 2.63 48.03 -11.12
C THR A 690 3.55 47.45 -10.05
N GLY A 691 4.16 46.29 -10.30
CA GLY A 691 4.95 45.54 -9.30
C GLY A 691 4.10 44.87 -8.22
N ASN A 692 2.77 45.01 -8.26
CA ASN A 692 1.85 44.41 -7.30
C ASN A 692 1.80 42.89 -7.46
N PHE A 693 1.60 42.16 -6.36
CA PHE A 693 1.24 40.74 -6.44
C PHE A 693 -0.15 40.57 -7.05
N VAL A 694 -0.26 39.59 -7.94
CA VAL A 694 -1.46 39.27 -8.71
C VAL A 694 -1.72 37.76 -8.69
N HIS A 695 -2.99 37.37 -8.76
CA HIS A 695 -3.38 36.04 -9.20
C HIS A 695 -3.95 36.10 -10.62
N VAL A 696 -4.01 34.96 -11.30
CA VAL A 696 -4.66 34.83 -12.61
C VAL A 696 -6.12 34.42 -12.42
N ASP A 697 -7.04 35.04 -13.17
CA ASP A 697 -8.45 34.60 -13.23
C ASP A 697 -8.71 33.63 -14.40
N ALA A 698 -9.94 33.09 -14.47
CA ALA A 698 -10.32 32.15 -15.54
C ALA A 698 -10.32 32.77 -16.96
N GLY A 699 -10.28 34.11 -17.08
CA GLY A 699 -10.14 34.83 -18.34
C GLY A 699 -8.68 35.07 -18.75
N GLY A 700 -7.71 34.75 -17.88
CA GLY A 700 -6.29 35.06 -18.09
C GLY A 700 -5.91 36.50 -17.79
N ASN A 701 -6.69 37.21 -16.98
CA ASN A 701 -6.36 38.55 -16.49
C ASN A 701 -5.48 38.46 -15.24
N LEU A 702 -4.62 39.46 -15.05
CA LEU A 702 -3.83 39.63 -13.82
C LEU A 702 -4.64 40.46 -12.82
N VAL A 703 -5.15 39.82 -11.77
CA VAL A 703 -5.99 40.44 -10.74
C VAL A 703 -5.13 40.74 -9.51
N PRO A 704 -5.00 42.01 -9.07
CA PRO A 704 -4.25 42.36 -7.86
C PRO A 704 -4.80 41.65 -6.62
N MET A 705 -3.92 41.03 -5.84
CA MET A 705 -4.28 40.43 -4.56
C MET A 705 -4.71 41.51 -3.55
N SER A 706 -5.62 41.15 -2.65
CA SER A 706 -6.11 42.03 -1.58
C SER A 706 -6.26 41.28 -0.26
N LEU A 707 -6.10 42.00 0.86
CA LEU A 707 -6.40 41.46 2.21
C LEU A 707 -7.85 40.94 2.33
N SER A 708 -8.77 41.48 1.52
CA SER A 708 -10.17 41.06 1.44
C SER A 708 -10.39 39.67 0.84
N ASP A 709 -9.37 39.10 0.18
CA ASP A 709 -9.49 37.82 -0.49
C ASP A 709 -9.43 36.66 0.53
N ASN A 710 -8.89 36.93 1.73
CA ASN A 710 -8.87 35.99 2.83
C ASN A 710 -10.29 35.74 3.38
N GLY A 711 -10.62 34.48 3.62
CA GLY A 711 -11.92 34.03 4.14
C GLY A 711 -12.77 33.27 3.12
N ALA A 712 -12.29 33.17 1.87
CA ALA A 712 -12.87 32.29 0.86
C ALA A 712 -12.61 30.80 1.18
N LEU A 713 -11.51 30.48 1.88
CA LEU A 713 -11.26 29.20 2.53
C LEU A 713 -11.03 29.41 4.03
N THR A 714 -11.28 28.37 4.83
CA THR A 714 -10.98 28.35 6.28
C THR A 714 -10.32 27.04 6.65
N LYS A 715 -9.25 27.08 7.45
CA LYS A 715 -8.62 25.90 8.06
C LYS A 715 -8.08 26.25 9.44
N ASN A 716 -8.29 25.37 10.42
CA ASN A 716 -7.90 25.56 11.83
C ASN A 716 -8.41 26.90 12.42
N GLY A 717 -9.58 27.36 11.99
CA GLY A 717 -10.18 28.64 12.40
C GLY A 717 -9.59 29.89 11.73
N LEU A 718 -8.59 29.74 10.87
CA LEU A 718 -7.92 30.84 10.17
C LEU A 718 -8.46 31.02 8.74
N PRO A 719 -8.60 32.27 8.24
CA PRO A 719 -9.08 32.57 6.90
C PRO A 719 -7.94 32.56 5.85
N TYR A 720 -8.24 32.06 4.66
CA TYR A 720 -7.31 32.00 3.51
C TYR A 720 -8.02 32.39 2.22
N THR A 721 -7.23 32.69 1.19
CA THR A 721 -7.74 32.99 -0.15
C THR A 721 -8.22 31.73 -0.88
N ASN A 722 -8.93 31.90 -2.01
CA ASN A 722 -9.28 30.81 -2.91
C ASN A 722 -8.98 31.18 -4.37
N TYR A 723 -7.71 31.17 -4.74
CA TYR A 723 -7.26 31.43 -6.12
C TYR A 723 -7.21 30.17 -7.00
N PHE A 724 -7.65 29.01 -6.49
CA PHE A 724 -7.51 27.71 -7.14
C PHE A 724 -8.72 27.34 -7.99
N PHE A 725 -8.46 26.84 -9.18
CA PHE A 725 -9.43 26.15 -10.03
C PHE A 725 -9.21 24.64 -9.95
N THR A 726 -10.30 23.86 -10.00
CA THR A 726 -10.19 22.42 -10.33
C THR A 726 -9.93 22.24 -11.82
N LEU A 727 -9.36 21.10 -12.23
CA LEU A 727 -9.22 20.75 -13.66
C LEU A 727 -10.57 20.55 -14.37
N GLU A 728 -11.65 20.28 -13.65
CA GLU A 728 -12.99 20.28 -14.23
C GLU A 728 -13.45 21.71 -14.59
N GLN A 729 -13.11 22.70 -13.75
CA GLN A 729 -13.48 24.11 -13.97
C GLN A 729 -12.60 24.77 -15.05
N LEU A 730 -11.29 24.53 -15.03
CA LEU A 730 -10.34 25.17 -15.92
C LEU A 730 -9.14 24.26 -16.17
N ARG A 731 -8.89 23.88 -17.43
CA ARG A 731 -7.69 23.12 -17.84
C ARG A 731 -6.61 23.97 -18.52
N SER A 732 -7.00 25.13 -19.04
CA SER A 732 -6.16 25.95 -19.90
C SER A 732 -6.47 27.43 -19.72
N VAL A 733 -5.43 28.27 -19.67
CA VAL A 733 -5.56 29.73 -19.58
C VAL A 733 -4.46 30.41 -20.39
N THR A 734 -4.79 31.49 -21.11
CA THR A 734 -3.82 32.26 -21.90
C THR A 734 -3.53 33.58 -21.22
N ILE A 735 -2.31 33.79 -20.72
CA ILE A 735 -1.94 34.96 -19.90
C ILE A 735 -1.01 35.95 -20.63
N PRO A 736 -1.00 37.24 -20.23
CA PRO A 736 0.00 38.23 -20.62
C PRO A 736 1.33 38.03 -19.85
N PRO A 737 2.35 38.88 -20.07
CA PRO A 737 3.60 38.84 -19.32
C PRO A 737 3.39 39.02 -17.81
N ILE A 738 4.10 38.22 -17.00
CA ILE A 738 4.03 38.20 -15.53
C ILE A 738 5.41 37.92 -14.96
N ASN A 739 5.77 38.55 -13.84
CA ASN A 739 7.08 38.41 -13.19
C ASN A 739 6.99 37.55 -11.92
N SER A 740 8.11 36.94 -11.51
CA SER A 740 8.26 36.21 -10.23
C SER A 740 7.08 35.28 -9.91
N ALA A 741 6.63 34.50 -10.90
CA ALA A 741 5.39 33.76 -10.87
C ALA A 741 5.59 32.30 -10.45
N ARG A 742 4.55 31.74 -9.83
CA ARG A 742 4.43 30.34 -9.47
C ARG A 742 3.13 29.78 -10.04
N LEU A 743 3.22 28.61 -10.63
CA LEU A 743 2.08 27.76 -10.96
C LEU A 743 1.98 26.70 -9.87
N LEU A 744 1.04 26.92 -8.94
CA LEU A 744 0.79 26.04 -7.81
C LEU A 744 -0.13 24.90 -8.25
N MET A 745 0.16 23.67 -7.85
CA MET A 745 -0.65 22.48 -8.13
C MET A 745 -0.84 21.66 -6.85
N SER A 746 -2.04 21.19 -6.58
CA SER A 746 -2.32 20.37 -5.38
C SER A 746 -3.42 19.34 -5.60
N LEU A 747 -3.37 18.25 -4.81
CA LEU A 747 -4.17 17.04 -5.00
C LEU A 747 -5.04 16.78 -3.76
N GLY A 748 -6.32 16.49 -3.98
CA GLY A 748 -7.33 16.22 -2.94
C GLY A 748 -7.85 17.46 -2.20
N SER A 749 -7.08 18.54 -2.17
CA SER A 749 -7.43 19.85 -1.59
C SER A 749 -6.69 20.98 -2.32
N PRO A 750 -7.25 22.19 -2.43
CA PRO A 750 -6.46 23.38 -2.78
C PRO A 750 -5.44 23.68 -1.68
N MET A 751 -4.42 24.47 -2.00
CA MET A 751 -3.52 25.05 -0.99
C MET A 751 -4.17 26.23 -0.27
N TYR A 752 -3.75 26.45 0.96
CA TYR A 752 -4.16 27.56 1.82
C TYR A 752 -3.12 28.68 1.73
N ILE A 753 -3.42 29.69 0.91
CA ILE A 753 -2.57 30.87 0.68
C ILE A 753 -3.13 32.05 1.48
N TRP A 754 -2.29 32.69 2.28
CA TRP A 754 -2.66 33.85 3.09
C TRP A 754 -2.15 35.14 2.43
N VAL A 755 -3.02 36.12 2.19
CA VAL A 755 -2.60 37.47 1.74
C VAL A 755 -2.42 38.40 2.92
N ASN A 756 -1.25 39.02 3.02
CA ASN A 756 -0.83 39.87 4.13
C ASN A 756 -0.19 41.17 3.61
N THR A 757 0.54 41.87 4.48
CA THR A 757 1.38 43.02 4.09
C THR A 757 2.83 42.81 4.50
N ASP A 758 3.76 43.31 3.68
CA ASP A 758 5.17 43.42 4.06
C ASP A 758 5.38 44.45 5.19
N VAL A 759 6.64 44.58 5.65
CA VAL A 759 7.04 45.55 6.69
C VAL A 759 6.82 47.02 6.29
N ASN A 760 6.52 47.30 5.01
CA ASN A 760 6.23 48.63 4.48
C ASN A 760 4.73 48.84 4.22
N GLY A 761 3.86 47.90 4.62
CA GLY A 761 2.41 47.96 4.39
C GLY A 761 1.96 47.64 2.97
N ARG A 762 2.83 47.11 2.10
CA ARG A 762 2.48 46.71 0.73
C ARG A 762 1.91 45.31 0.73
N ILE A 763 0.93 45.03 -0.13
CA ILE A 763 0.37 43.67 -0.27
C ILE A 763 1.48 42.65 -0.55
N ALA A 764 1.42 41.52 0.15
CA ALA A 764 2.27 40.35 -0.01
C ALA A 764 1.42 39.07 0.20
N TYR A 765 2.01 37.90 0.00
CA TYR A 765 1.38 36.63 0.33
C TYR A 765 2.35 35.70 1.06
N ALA A 766 1.82 34.80 1.88
CA ALA A 766 2.51 33.64 2.41
C ALA A 766 2.00 32.38 1.71
N GLY A 767 2.92 31.64 1.09
CA GLY A 767 2.69 30.27 0.64
C GLY A 767 2.84 29.27 1.79
N ALA A 768 2.96 27.99 1.45
CA ALA A 768 3.23 26.93 2.44
C ALA A 768 4.63 27.09 3.06
N ASN A 769 4.70 27.15 4.39
CA ASN A 769 5.94 26.97 5.13
C ASN A 769 6.04 25.51 5.61
N ILE A 770 6.63 24.65 4.78
CA ILE A 770 6.75 23.21 5.03
C ILE A 770 7.64 22.83 6.23
N GLU A 771 8.42 23.77 6.77
CA GLU A 771 9.21 23.59 8.00
C GLU A 771 8.38 23.82 9.26
N ASN A 772 7.26 24.54 9.16
CA ASN A 772 6.35 24.75 10.28
C ASN A 772 5.37 23.55 10.39
N PRO A 773 5.44 22.72 11.45
CA PRO A 773 4.55 21.57 11.62
C PRO A 773 3.06 21.96 11.84
N THR A 774 2.76 23.25 12.02
CA THR A 774 1.40 23.79 12.14
C THR A 774 0.89 24.49 10.88
N ASP A 775 1.67 24.49 9.79
CA ASP A 775 1.26 25.12 8.53
C ASP A 775 -0.02 24.46 7.97
N PRO A 776 -1.01 25.23 7.49
CA PRO A 776 -2.26 24.69 6.95
C PRO A 776 -2.08 23.80 5.71
N ASN A 777 -0.90 23.76 5.10
CA ASN A 777 -0.55 22.94 3.95
C ASN A 777 0.28 21.70 4.30
N ILE A 778 0.61 21.46 5.58
CA ILE A 778 1.51 20.36 5.97
C ILE A 778 0.97 18.97 5.57
N ASP A 779 -0.36 18.83 5.54
CA ASP A 779 -1.16 17.67 5.13
C ASP A 779 -1.72 17.77 3.69
N VAL A 780 -1.34 18.80 2.93
CA VAL A 780 -1.72 18.97 1.52
C VAL A 780 -0.62 18.40 0.63
N VAL A 781 -1.01 17.53 -0.31
CA VAL A 781 -0.12 17.04 -1.36
C VAL A 781 -0.05 18.11 -2.45
N PHE A 782 1.04 18.86 -2.52
CA PHE A 782 1.22 19.95 -3.47
C PHE A 782 2.63 19.95 -4.08
N ASP A 783 2.75 20.60 -5.23
CA ASP A 783 4.01 20.83 -5.94
C ASP A 783 3.85 22.10 -6.81
N PHE A 784 4.93 22.67 -7.34
CA PHE A 784 4.83 23.91 -8.11
C PHE A 784 5.89 24.05 -9.20
N GLY A 785 5.51 24.80 -10.24
CA GLY A 785 6.43 25.31 -11.25
C GLY A 785 6.72 26.79 -11.02
N GLU A 786 7.94 27.23 -11.33
CA GLU A 786 8.36 28.63 -11.21
C GLU A 786 8.60 29.22 -12.59
N PHE A 787 8.21 30.48 -12.82
CA PHE A 787 8.40 31.12 -14.11
C PHE A 787 8.37 32.66 -14.08
N ALA A 788 8.87 33.26 -15.16
CA ALA A 788 8.61 34.65 -15.52
C ALA A 788 8.42 34.75 -17.03
N ILE A 789 7.37 35.45 -17.46
CA ILE A 789 7.14 35.82 -18.86
C ILE A 789 7.54 37.28 -19.01
N LEU A 790 8.60 37.54 -19.76
CA LEU A 790 9.18 38.85 -20.01
C LEU A 790 8.50 39.48 -21.25
N PRO A 791 8.11 40.78 -21.22
CA PRO A 791 7.34 41.39 -22.31
C PRO A 791 8.05 41.38 -23.68
N PRO A 792 7.30 41.36 -24.80
CA PRO A 792 7.87 41.58 -26.13
C PRO A 792 8.71 42.86 -26.20
N GLY A 793 9.87 42.81 -26.85
CA GLY A 793 10.82 43.92 -26.94
C GLY A 793 11.74 44.11 -25.73
N SER A 794 11.63 43.27 -24.69
CA SER A 794 12.65 43.18 -23.63
C SER A 794 13.83 42.30 -24.05
N HIS A 795 14.96 42.41 -23.35
CA HIS A 795 16.16 41.63 -23.61
C HIS A 795 16.69 40.99 -22.32
N PRO A 796 16.59 39.66 -22.15
CA PRO A 796 15.82 38.72 -22.98
C PRO A 796 14.30 38.98 -22.90
N GLN A 797 13.55 38.57 -23.93
CA GLN A 797 12.07 38.45 -23.89
C GLN A 797 11.67 36.97 -23.79
N GLY A 798 10.37 36.70 -23.66
CA GLY A 798 9.79 35.35 -23.74
C GLY A 798 9.50 34.76 -22.36
N ILE A 799 9.78 33.48 -22.12
CA ILE A 799 9.57 32.83 -20.82
C ILE A 799 10.86 32.19 -20.29
N PHE A 800 11.11 32.31 -18.99
CA PHE A 800 11.93 31.37 -18.22
C PHE A 800 11.00 30.54 -17.33
N ILE A 801 11.13 29.23 -17.32
CA ILE A 801 10.23 28.33 -16.58
C ILE A 801 10.91 27.01 -16.18
N ASN A 802 10.60 26.50 -14.98
CA ASN A 802 11.15 25.25 -14.46
C ASN A 802 10.18 24.51 -13.51
N THR A 803 10.34 23.18 -13.41
CA THR A 803 9.98 22.44 -12.19
C THR A 803 11.02 22.70 -11.10
N THR A 804 10.73 22.39 -9.84
CA THR A 804 11.72 22.54 -8.76
C THR A 804 11.58 21.46 -7.70
N ARG A 805 12.71 20.98 -7.16
CA ARG A 805 12.79 20.12 -5.97
C ARG A 805 13.63 20.76 -4.86
N VAL A 806 13.95 22.06 -4.99
CA VAL A 806 14.80 22.81 -4.04
C VAL A 806 14.25 22.76 -2.61
N ASP A 807 12.92 22.84 -2.45
CA ASP A 807 12.24 22.76 -1.16
C ASP A 807 11.76 21.33 -0.85
N GLN A 808 11.13 20.66 -1.84
CA GLN A 808 10.48 19.36 -1.70
C GLN A 808 10.12 18.71 -3.04
N PHE A 809 9.89 17.39 -3.02
CA PHE A 809 9.15 16.66 -4.06
C PHE A 809 7.75 16.30 -3.54
N GLY A 810 6.71 16.78 -4.21
CA GLY A 810 5.32 16.51 -3.87
C GLY A 810 4.75 15.36 -4.67
N PHE A 811 4.91 15.39 -5.99
CA PHE A 811 4.51 14.35 -6.95
C PHE A 811 5.24 14.53 -8.29
N PRO A 812 5.29 13.51 -9.17
CA PRO A 812 5.94 13.61 -10.47
C PRO A 812 5.36 14.75 -11.32
N LEU A 813 6.21 15.66 -11.78
CA LEU A 813 5.85 16.80 -12.62
C LEU A 813 6.63 16.75 -13.93
N LYS A 814 5.90 16.66 -15.05
CA LYS A 814 6.47 16.81 -16.40
C LYS A 814 6.07 18.14 -16.98
N LEU A 815 7.06 18.98 -17.29
CA LEU A 815 6.91 20.29 -17.92
C LEU A 815 7.26 20.18 -19.40
N SER A 816 6.38 20.65 -20.29
CA SER A 816 6.66 20.83 -21.71
C SER A 816 6.35 22.26 -22.14
N VAL A 817 7.22 22.86 -22.95
CA VAL A 817 7.07 24.23 -23.46
C VAL A 817 7.21 24.22 -24.97
N THR A 818 6.24 24.80 -25.67
CA THR A 818 6.32 25.09 -27.10
C THR A 818 6.45 26.58 -27.35
N GLY A 819 7.29 26.95 -28.32
CA GLY A 819 7.38 28.32 -28.82
C GLY A 819 7.07 28.37 -30.32
N LEU A 820 7.27 29.55 -30.91
CA LEU A 820 7.44 29.67 -32.35
C LEU A 820 8.73 28.94 -32.79
N ASP A 821 9.02 28.94 -34.09
CA ASP A 821 10.28 28.38 -34.63
C ASP A 821 10.44 26.87 -34.35
N GLY A 822 9.32 26.15 -34.18
CA GLY A 822 9.29 24.74 -33.80
C GLY A 822 9.85 24.44 -32.41
N PHE A 823 10.12 25.45 -31.56
CA PHE A 823 10.68 25.23 -30.22
C PHE A 823 9.79 24.27 -29.42
N LYS A 824 10.36 23.20 -28.85
CA LYS A 824 9.63 22.21 -28.05
C LYS A 824 10.56 21.47 -27.07
N GLN A 825 10.68 21.97 -25.85
CA GLN A 825 11.49 21.34 -24.80
C GLN A 825 10.59 20.69 -23.73
N THR A 826 11.02 19.53 -23.22
CA THR A 826 10.34 18.79 -22.14
C THR A 826 11.36 18.40 -21.05
N VAL A 827 10.99 18.58 -19.78
CA VAL A 827 11.84 18.39 -18.59
C VAL A 827 10.99 17.89 -17.39
N GLY A 828 11.65 17.58 -16.28
CA GLY A 828 11.02 17.04 -15.06
C GLY A 828 10.92 15.51 -15.08
N GLU A 829 10.12 14.94 -14.19
CA GLU A 829 9.95 13.48 -14.09
C GLU A 829 9.27 12.91 -15.35
N SER A 830 9.67 11.71 -15.80
CA SER A 830 9.18 11.09 -17.04
C SER A 830 7.68 10.74 -17.02
N LEU A 831 7.15 10.51 -15.81
CA LEU A 831 5.86 9.87 -15.50
C LEU A 831 5.78 8.38 -15.87
N THR A 832 6.92 7.73 -16.14
CA THR A 832 7.00 6.26 -16.27
C THR A 832 7.03 5.60 -14.89
N GLU A 833 7.76 6.20 -13.96
CA GLU A 833 7.84 5.81 -12.55
C GLU A 833 6.71 6.49 -11.77
N THR A 834 6.05 5.74 -10.89
CA THR A 834 5.00 6.27 -10.00
C THR A 834 5.61 7.08 -8.86
N ARG A 835 4.77 7.86 -8.19
CA ARG A 835 5.10 8.58 -6.97
C ARG A 835 5.53 7.62 -5.86
N ASP A 836 4.79 6.54 -5.66
CA ASP A 836 5.08 5.56 -4.61
C ASP A 836 6.39 4.78 -4.93
N GLU A 837 6.68 4.55 -6.21
CA GLU A 837 7.99 4.07 -6.67
C GLU A 837 9.11 5.05 -6.35
N LEU A 838 8.95 6.35 -6.60
CA LEU A 838 9.97 7.35 -6.30
C LEU A 838 10.21 7.50 -4.78
N PHE A 839 9.18 7.42 -3.94
CA PHE A 839 9.37 7.37 -2.47
C PHE A 839 10.15 6.12 -2.04
N ALA A 840 9.82 4.94 -2.59
CA ALA A 840 10.53 3.70 -2.27
C ALA A 840 11.98 3.70 -2.78
N ARG A 841 12.20 4.17 -4.02
CA ARG A 841 13.53 4.34 -4.62
C ARG A 841 14.40 5.33 -3.87
N PHE A 842 13.82 6.44 -3.39
CA PHE A 842 14.58 7.44 -2.64
C PHE A 842 15.25 6.82 -1.40
N ILE A 843 14.52 6.01 -0.63
CA ILE A 843 15.10 5.25 0.50
C ILE A 843 16.13 4.23 0.02
N ALA A 844 15.85 3.52 -1.08
CA ALA A 844 16.69 2.42 -1.56
C ALA A 844 17.99 2.87 -2.26
N GLU A 845 18.06 4.11 -2.76
CA GLU A 845 19.13 4.58 -3.64
C GLU A 845 19.95 5.73 -3.01
N THR A 846 19.42 6.40 -1.99
CA THR A 846 20.17 7.40 -1.19
C THR A 846 20.86 6.77 0.03
N PRO A 847 21.95 7.37 0.55
CA PRO A 847 22.57 6.94 1.82
C PRO A 847 21.69 7.24 3.04
N ALA A 848 21.90 6.49 4.12
CA ALA A 848 21.09 6.54 5.35
C ALA A 848 20.75 7.95 5.90
N PRO A 849 21.65 8.95 5.93
CA PRO A 849 21.34 10.34 6.31
C PRO A 849 20.11 10.95 5.61
N PHE A 850 19.82 10.53 4.38
CA PHE A 850 18.71 11.07 3.60
C PHE A 850 17.39 10.34 3.85
N HIS A 851 17.38 9.13 4.42
CA HIS A 851 16.19 8.27 4.48
C HIS A 851 14.99 8.92 5.18
N GLY A 852 15.23 9.64 6.29
CA GLY A 852 14.17 10.34 7.03
C GLY A 852 13.41 11.39 6.21
N LEU A 853 14.00 11.90 5.12
CA LEU A 853 13.38 12.93 4.26
C LEU A 853 12.14 12.44 3.52
N ALA A 854 12.02 11.14 3.25
CA ALA A 854 10.88 10.50 2.60
C ALA A 854 10.02 9.66 3.58
N GLN A 855 10.17 9.88 4.89
CA GLN A 855 9.46 9.17 5.96
C GLN A 855 8.63 10.14 6.81
N ALA A 856 7.96 9.63 7.85
CA ALA A 856 7.24 10.47 8.81
C ALA A 856 8.23 11.45 9.50
N PRO A 857 7.85 12.73 9.73
CA PRO A 857 6.49 13.29 9.61
C PRO A 857 6.11 13.81 8.21
N TYR A 858 7.00 13.73 7.22
CA TYR A 858 6.80 14.34 5.89
C TYR A 858 5.99 13.46 4.94
N ALA A 859 6.19 12.15 5.00
CA ALA A 859 5.35 11.16 4.34
C ALA A 859 3.95 11.09 4.98
N PRO A 860 2.88 10.86 4.21
CA PRO A 860 2.88 10.53 2.78
C PRO A 860 2.93 11.76 1.85
N TYR A 861 3.03 12.98 2.38
CA TYR A 861 2.74 14.21 1.62
C TYR A 861 3.86 14.66 0.69
N ARG A 862 5.13 14.52 1.10
CA ARG A 862 6.30 14.97 0.33
C ARG A 862 7.59 14.26 0.75
N ILE A 863 8.61 14.36 -0.11
CA ILE A 863 10.01 14.15 0.25
C ILE A 863 10.63 15.54 0.48
N MET A 864 11.19 15.79 1.67
CA MET A 864 11.80 17.08 1.99
C MET A 864 13.19 17.24 1.39
N ALA A 865 13.55 18.44 0.93
CA ALA A 865 14.94 18.74 0.64
C ALA A 865 15.78 18.83 1.94
N PRO A 866 17.09 18.50 1.91
CA PRO A 866 17.81 18.08 3.11
C PRO A 866 17.87 19.16 4.21
N ALA A 867 18.13 20.40 3.81
CA ALA A 867 18.30 21.54 4.72
C ALA A 867 17.00 22.27 5.08
N HIS A 868 15.84 21.77 4.63
CA HIS A 868 14.52 22.07 5.21
C HIS A 868 14.12 21.02 6.26
N ALA A 869 15.03 20.12 6.62
CA ALA A 869 14.83 19.02 7.55
C ALA A 869 16.09 18.80 8.42
N SER A 870 16.64 17.58 8.47
CA SER A 870 17.70 17.19 9.41
C SER A 870 19.11 17.73 9.10
N PHE A 871 19.33 18.43 7.98
CA PHE A 871 20.65 18.97 7.58
C PHE A 871 20.85 20.46 7.95
N GLN A 872 20.00 21.01 8.84
CA GLN A 872 20.12 22.38 9.35
C GLN A 872 20.04 22.45 10.89
N GLY A 873 20.55 23.55 11.45
CA GLY A 873 20.47 23.84 12.89
C GLY A 873 21.14 22.78 13.76
N GLU A 874 20.39 22.23 14.71
CA GLU A 874 20.79 21.12 15.58
C GLU A 874 20.33 19.75 15.05
N GLY A 875 19.90 19.67 13.79
CA GLY A 875 19.48 18.42 13.15
C GLY A 875 20.60 17.38 13.06
N GLU A 876 20.23 16.10 13.08
CA GLU A 876 21.15 14.95 13.11
C GLU A 876 22.24 14.99 12.01
N ASN A 877 21.93 15.56 10.85
CA ASN A 877 22.81 15.64 9.69
C ASN A 877 23.37 17.05 9.44
N ALA A 878 23.25 17.98 10.39
CA ALA A 878 23.62 19.39 10.22
C ALA A 878 25.13 19.65 9.97
N THR A 879 25.97 18.63 10.11
CA THR A 879 27.43 18.67 9.82
C THR A 879 27.86 17.73 8.68
N TYR A 880 26.92 17.14 7.93
CA TYR A 880 27.17 16.07 6.96
C TYR A 880 28.17 16.40 5.82
N LEU A 881 28.31 17.67 5.41
CA LEU A 881 29.32 18.12 4.44
C LEU A 881 30.54 18.81 5.09
N ASP A 882 30.55 19.03 6.41
CA ASP A 882 31.52 19.93 7.07
C ASP A 882 32.98 19.44 6.93
N ASP A 883 33.21 18.12 6.97
CA ASP A 883 34.54 17.53 6.74
C ASP A 883 35.02 17.79 5.31
N TYR A 884 34.16 17.58 4.31
CA TYR A 884 34.46 17.83 2.91
C TYR A 884 34.67 19.33 2.60
N ILE A 885 33.85 20.22 3.18
CA ILE A 885 34.06 21.66 3.06
C ILE A 885 35.40 22.05 3.71
N THR A 886 35.79 21.40 4.82
CA THR A 886 37.10 21.59 5.45
C THR A 886 38.25 21.10 4.57
N GLU A 887 38.10 19.97 3.87
CA GLU A 887 39.04 19.45 2.87
C GLU A 887 39.26 20.48 1.74
N VAL A 888 38.18 21.05 1.19
CA VAL A 888 38.21 22.10 0.16
C VAL A 888 38.93 23.36 0.64
N TRP A 889 38.63 23.84 1.86
CA TRP A 889 39.28 25.02 2.42
C TRP A 889 40.77 24.78 2.71
N ASN A 890 41.14 23.59 3.18
CA ASN A 890 42.54 23.23 3.44
C ASN A 890 43.35 23.12 2.15
N LYS A 891 42.78 22.55 1.08
CA LYS A 891 43.41 22.53 -0.25
C LYS A 891 43.71 23.95 -0.74
N TYR A 892 42.68 24.79 -0.83
CA TYR A 892 42.82 26.14 -1.39
C TYR A 892 43.43 27.17 -0.44
N ALA A 893 43.83 26.81 0.78
CA ALA A 893 44.78 27.59 1.56
C ALA A 893 46.22 27.48 0.98
N ASN A 894 46.55 26.33 0.39
CA ASN A 894 47.89 26.00 -0.09
C ASN A 894 48.03 26.11 -1.62
N GLU A 895 46.94 25.92 -2.35
CA GLU A 895 46.87 25.96 -3.82
C GLU A 895 45.95 27.09 -4.33
N ASP A 896 46.21 27.60 -5.54
CA ASP A 896 45.32 28.54 -6.21
C ASP A 896 44.24 27.79 -7.02
N LEU A 897 42.98 28.22 -6.89
CA LEU A 897 41.88 27.81 -7.76
C LEU A 897 41.72 28.84 -8.88
N VAL A 898 41.87 28.44 -10.14
CA VAL A 898 41.59 29.32 -11.29
C VAL A 898 40.19 29.01 -11.86
N ILE A 899 39.30 30.01 -11.80
CA ILE A 899 37.94 29.95 -12.36
C ILE A 899 37.90 30.81 -13.64
N ASP A 900 37.71 30.17 -14.79
CA ASP A 900 37.52 30.83 -16.09
C ASP A 900 36.09 30.54 -16.60
N LEU A 901 35.17 31.48 -16.36
CA LEU A 901 33.77 31.35 -16.76
C LEU A 901 33.55 31.42 -18.29
N ARG A 902 34.57 31.75 -19.08
CA ARG A 902 34.51 31.90 -20.55
C ARG A 902 33.40 32.84 -21.07
N ASN A 903 32.95 33.74 -20.21
CA ASN A 903 31.87 34.72 -20.48
C ASN A 903 32.40 36.12 -20.86
N GLY A 904 33.68 36.22 -21.23
CA GLY A 904 34.36 37.48 -21.55
C GLY A 904 34.97 38.21 -20.35
N TRP A 905 34.78 37.72 -19.12
CA TRP A 905 35.55 38.19 -17.95
C TRP A 905 36.94 37.57 -17.90
N ALA A 906 37.88 38.25 -17.25
CA ALA A 906 39.20 37.67 -16.98
C ALA A 906 39.09 36.53 -15.94
N PRO A 907 39.93 35.47 -16.02
CA PRO A 907 39.92 34.38 -15.06
C PRO A 907 40.17 34.86 -13.62
N PHE A 908 39.41 34.31 -12.67
CA PHE A 908 39.54 34.60 -11.26
C PHE A 908 40.54 33.64 -10.60
N THR A 909 41.54 34.17 -9.91
CA THR A 909 42.45 33.39 -9.06
C THR A 909 41.97 33.44 -7.62
N GLY A 910 41.59 32.28 -7.07
CA GLY A 910 41.06 32.08 -5.73
C GLY A 910 42.07 31.46 -4.78
N ARG A 911 42.17 32.00 -3.56
CA ARG A 911 42.97 31.48 -2.45
C ARG A 911 42.25 31.67 -1.12
N VAL A 912 42.27 30.68 -0.23
CA VAL A 912 41.81 30.82 1.15
C VAL A 912 42.87 31.59 1.96
N VAL A 913 42.51 32.79 2.43
CA VAL A 913 43.37 33.69 3.20
C VAL A 913 42.59 34.19 4.41
N GLY A 914 43.14 34.00 5.61
CA GLY A 914 42.46 34.39 6.86
C GLY A 914 41.10 33.69 7.07
N GLY A 915 40.95 32.47 6.58
CA GLY A 915 39.70 31.68 6.64
C GLY A 915 38.65 32.03 5.57
N LYS A 916 38.86 33.10 4.79
CA LYS A 916 37.98 33.51 3.68
C LYS A 916 38.51 32.99 2.36
N PHE A 917 37.64 32.48 1.48
CA PHE A 917 38.02 32.16 0.10
C PHE A 917 38.03 33.46 -0.71
N ARG A 918 39.20 34.04 -0.96
CA ARG A 918 39.38 35.32 -1.67
C ARG A 918 39.72 35.07 -3.13
N PHE A 919 38.94 35.64 -4.04
CA PHE A 919 39.16 35.62 -5.48
C PHE A 919 39.58 37.00 -6.00
N THR A 920 40.36 37.03 -7.09
CA THR A 920 40.67 38.26 -7.83
C THR A 920 40.83 37.98 -9.32
N ASP A 921 40.35 38.90 -10.16
CA ASP A 921 40.55 38.89 -11.62
C ASP A 921 41.71 39.81 -12.07
N GLY A 922 42.55 40.23 -11.11
CA GLY A 922 43.60 41.23 -11.30
C GLY A 922 43.12 42.69 -11.19
N THR A 923 41.81 42.95 -11.17
CA THR A 923 41.23 44.31 -11.05
C THR A 923 40.39 44.48 -9.80
N GLY A 924 39.53 43.50 -9.49
CA GLY A 924 38.68 43.47 -8.31
C GLY A 924 39.06 42.36 -7.34
N THR A 925 38.44 42.38 -6.16
CA THR A 925 38.50 41.28 -5.18
C THR A 925 37.09 40.88 -4.76
N TYR A 926 36.90 39.57 -4.59
CA TYR A 926 35.62 38.91 -4.30
C TYR A 926 35.83 37.83 -3.23
N TYR A 927 34.78 37.45 -2.51
CA TYR A 927 34.91 36.60 -1.33
C TYR A 927 33.79 35.56 -1.21
N ILE A 928 34.15 34.40 -0.64
CA ILE A 928 33.28 33.67 0.29
C ILE A 928 33.80 34.03 1.69
N ASN A 929 32.97 34.72 2.48
CA ASN A 929 33.42 35.45 3.67
C ASN A 929 33.72 34.58 4.92
N GLY A 930 33.87 33.27 4.75
CA GLY A 930 34.25 32.30 5.78
C GLY A 930 34.22 30.89 5.22
N LYS A 931 34.11 29.87 6.07
CA LYS A 931 33.80 28.49 5.68
C LYS A 931 32.28 28.28 5.81
N PRO A 932 31.55 27.89 4.74
CA PRO A 932 30.11 27.62 4.83
C PRO A 932 29.84 26.38 5.68
N THR A 933 28.63 26.28 6.23
CA THR A 933 28.12 25.06 6.88
C THR A 933 27.49 24.12 5.84
N THR A 934 27.20 22.89 6.25
CA THR A 934 26.34 21.97 5.49
C THR A 934 25.03 22.62 5.04
N SER A 935 24.31 23.32 5.93
CA SER A 935 23.05 23.97 5.57
C SER A 935 23.23 25.08 4.53
N MET A 936 24.26 25.92 4.66
CA MET A 936 24.57 26.97 3.68
C MET A 936 24.86 26.39 2.31
N ALA A 937 25.62 25.28 2.25
CA ALA A 937 25.91 24.59 1.01
C ALA A 937 24.65 23.98 0.37
N MET A 938 23.78 23.32 1.13
CA MET A 938 22.56 22.72 0.59
C MET A 938 21.51 23.75 0.14
N LEU A 939 21.38 24.87 0.86
CA LEU A 939 20.43 25.95 0.54
C LEU A 939 20.96 26.97 -0.48
N GLY A 940 22.27 27.03 -0.68
CA GLY A 940 22.91 28.08 -1.49
C GLY A 940 22.81 29.48 -0.88
N ASN A 941 22.90 29.59 0.45
CA ASN A 941 22.70 30.85 1.16
C ASN A 941 23.79 31.15 2.21
N GLY A 942 23.62 32.24 2.96
CA GLY A 942 24.53 32.67 4.01
C GLY A 942 25.85 33.14 3.41
N LEU A 943 26.92 32.35 3.55
CA LEU A 943 28.21 32.69 2.95
C LEU A 943 28.28 32.43 1.44
N LEU A 944 27.25 31.81 0.86
CA LEU A 944 27.15 31.45 -0.56
C LEU A 944 26.16 32.33 -1.36
N ASP A 945 25.57 33.35 -0.74
CA ASP A 945 24.86 34.45 -1.40
C ASP A 945 25.24 35.85 -0.83
N ASP A 946 26.27 35.93 0.02
CA ASP A 946 26.70 37.17 0.69
C ASP A 946 27.38 38.16 -0.29
N PRO A 947 26.80 39.35 -0.56
CA PRO A 947 27.41 40.36 -1.43
C PRO A 947 28.48 41.21 -0.73
N THR A 948 28.73 41.01 0.57
CA THR A 948 29.56 41.89 1.40
C THR A 948 31.02 41.90 0.96
N GLY A 949 31.58 43.11 0.82
CA GLY A 949 33.00 43.31 0.50
C GLY A 949 33.38 43.09 -0.97
N ALA A 950 32.41 42.80 -1.84
CA ALA A 950 32.65 42.63 -3.27
C ALA A 950 33.12 43.93 -3.95
N SER A 951 34.08 43.84 -4.88
CA SER A 951 34.36 44.93 -5.82
C SER A 951 33.28 45.06 -6.93
N ASP A 952 32.56 43.98 -7.19
CA ASP A 952 31.40 43.89 -8.09
C ASP A 952 30.51 42.76 -7.57
N VAL A 953 29.25 43.07 -7.25
CA VAL A 953 28.31 42.13 -6.63
C VAL A 953 27.92 41.01 -7.59
N GLY A 954 27.72 41.30 -8.88
CA GLY A 954 27.35 40.30 -9.88
C GLY A 954 28.46 39.25 -10.08
N LYS A 955 29.72 39.70 -10.15
CA LYS A 955 30.88 38.80 -10.18
C LYS A 955 31.00 37.95 -8.91
N GLN A 956 30.77 38.52 -7.73
CA GLN A 956 30.84 37.78 -6.46
C GLN A 956 29.76 36.69 -6.37
N LEU A 957 28.49 37.05 -6.62
CA LEU A 957 27.38 36.08 -6.59
C LEU A 957 27.60 34.94 -7.61
N GLN A 958 28.11 35.25 -8.80
CA GLN A 958 28.44 34.22 -9.81
C GLN A 958 29.52 33.24 -9.31
N LEU A 959 30.56 33.73 -8.63
CA LEU A 959 31.61 32.90 -8.04
C LEU A 959 31.07 32.03 -6.89
N GLN A 960 30.21 32.59 -6.04
CA GLN A 960 29.60 31.87 -4.93
C GLN A 960 28.66 30.76 -5.43
N ALA A 961 27.87 31.01 -6.47
CA ALA A 961 27.06 29.99 -7.15
C ALA A 961 27.92 28.83 -7.71
N GLN A 962 29.06 29.13 -8.36
CA GLN A 962 29.99 28.08 -8.83
C GLN A 962 30.46 27.18 -7.69
N VAL A 963 30.89 27.78 -6.57
CA VAL A 963 31.40 27.02 -5.42
C VAL A 963 30.28 26.24 -4.73
N CYS A 964 29.08 26.82 -4.59
CA CYS A 964 27.92 26.11 -4.04
C CYS A 964 27.58 24.85 -4.84
N ALA A 965 27.49 24.96 -6.17
CA ALA A 965 27.24 23.80 -7.04
C ALA A 965 28.37 22.75 -6.94
N ALA A 966 29.63 23.19 -6.89
CA ALA A 966 30.77 22.31 -6.75
C ALA A 966 30.87 21.63 -5.37
N LEU A 967 30.31 22.24 -4.32
CA LEU A 967 30.15 21.60 -3.01
C LEU A 967 29.04 20.53 -3.07
N ASN A 968 27.84 20.86 -3.55
CA ASN A 968 26.71 19.91 -3.66
C ASN A 968 27.07 18.66 -4.47
N ARG A 969 27.71 18.85 -5.63
CA ARG A 969 28.09 17.79 -6.58
C ARG A 969 29.37 17.04 -6.20
N ARG A 970 30.06 17.46 -5.13
CA ARG A 970 31.38 16.99 -4.69
C ARG A 970 32.48 17.03 -5.77
N VAL A 971 32.58 18.17 -6.47
CA VAL A 971 33.61 18.43 -7.50
C VAL A 971 34.56 19.58 -7.17
N ALA A 972 34.35 20.31 -6.06
CA ALA A 972 35.19 21.46 -5.69
C ALA A 972 36.69 21.13 -5.50
N LEU A 973 37.05 19.88 -5.20
CA LEU A 973 38.45 19.43 -5.13
C LEU A 973 39.09 19.15 -6.50
N ARG A 974 38.30 19.07 -7.57
CA ARG A 974 38.76 18.85 -8.95
C ARG A 974 39.14 20.17 -9.63
N PRO A 975 39.94 20.15 -10.72
CA PRO A 975 40.15 21.33 -11.55
C PRO A 975 38.83 21.94 -12.02
N PHE A 976 38.78 23.27 -12.18
CA PHE A 976 37.53 23.97 -12.54
C PHE A 976 36.86 23.42 -13.81
N ALA A 977 37.64 22.93 -14.78
CA ALA A 977 37.14 22.29 -16.00
C ALA A 977 36.23 21.07 -15.79
N ASP A 978 36.32 20.41 -14.62
CA ASP A 978 35.50 19.25 -14.26
C ASP A 978 34.18 19.65 -13.58
N TRP A 979 34.00 20.91 -13.15
CA TRP A 979 32.91 21.31 -12.24
C TRP A 979 31.51 21.23 -12.85
N TRP A 980 31.41 21.18 -14.18
CA TRP A 980 30.17 21.00 -14.93
C TRP A 980 30.05 19.63 -15.63
N ASN A 981 30.98 18.69 -15.39
CA ASN A 981 30.95 17.37 -16.02
C ASN A 981 30.07 16.39 -15.20
N PRO A 982 28.85 16.04 -15.67
CA PRO A 982 27.90 15.26 -14.89
C PRO A 982 28.39 13.84 -14.57
N ASN A 983 29.31 13.29 -15.37
CA ASN A 983 29.93 11.99 -15.14
C ASN A 983 30.81 11.95 -13.86
N LEU A 984 31.11 13.11 -13.27
CA LEU A 984 31.98 13.26 -12.11
C LEU A 984 31.22 13.70 -10.84
N PHE A 985 29.92 13.98 -10.95
CA PHE A 985 29.10 14.42 -9.83
C PHE A 985 28.73 13.25 -8.90
N TYR A 986 28.51 13.56 -7.63
CA TYR A 986 27.96 12.65 -6.62
C TYR A 986 28.65 11.26 -6.55
N PRO A 987 30.00 11.19 -6.51
CA PRO A 987 30.73 9.93 -6.61
C PRO A 987 30.31 8.93 -5.52
N ALA A 988 30.12 7.67 -5.92
CA ALA A 988 29.60 6.61 -5.08
C ALA A 988 30.39 6.46 -3.76
N GLY A 989 29.67 6.35 -2.64
CA GLY A 989 30.25 6.18 -1.31
C GLY A 989 30.87 7.43 -0.68
N GLN A 990 30.76 8.61 -1.30
CA GLN A 990 31.31 9.87 -0.75
C GLN A 990 30.21 10.87 -0.35
N GLN A 991 30.52 11.75 0.61
CA GLN A 991 29.63 12.83 1.05
C GLN A 991 29.38 13.83 -0.09
N ALA A 992 28.15 13.84 -0.59
CA ALA A 992 27.60 14.73 -1.60
C ALA A 992 26.10 14.94 -1.36
N ASN A 993 25.45 15.86 -2.09
CA ASN A 993 23.99 16.03 -2.04
C ASN A 993 23.29 14.89 -2.84
N HIS A 994 23.05 13.75 -2.18
CA HIS A 994 22.41 12.59 -2.80
C HIS A 994 20.89 12.76 -3.01
N PHE A 995 20.26 13.75 -2.38
CA PHE A 995 18.89 14.17 -2.72
C PHE A 995 18.87 14.76 -4.15
N ALA A 996 19.79 15.68 -4.46
CA ALA A 996 19.90 16.23 -5.81
C ALA A 996 20.28 15.13 -6.83
N ARG A 997 21.26 14.27 -6.51
CA ARG A 997 21.63 13.10 -7.34
C ARG A 997 20.41 12.28 -7.75
N PHE A 998 19.57 11.91 -6.76
CA PHE A 998 18.36 11.13 -6.99
C PHE A 998 17.44 11.79 -8.01
N PHE A 999 17.11 13.08 -7.84
CA PHE A 999 16.19 13.73 -8.78
C PHE A 999 16.78 13.96 -10.17
N HIS A 1000 18.10 14.04 -10.35
CA HIS A 1000 18.71 13.91 -11.69
C HIS A 1000 18.52 12.49 -12.26
N GLU A 1001 18.79 11.44 -11.47
CA GLU A 1001 18.69 10.04 -11.89
C GLU A 1001 17.26 9.61 -12.30
N HIS A 1002 16.24 10.34 -11.81
CA HIS A 1002 14.81 10.13 -12.06
C HIS A 1002 14.12 11.22 -12.92
N SER A 1003 14.88 12.18 -13.47
CA SER A 1003 14.34 13.21 -14.38
C SER A 1003 14.72 12.96 -15.84
N LEU A 1004 13.91 13.49 -16.76
CA LEU A 1004 14.20 13.48 -18.19
C LEU A 1004 15.51 14.25 -18.48
N ASN A 1005 16.34 13.67 -19.36
CA ASN A 1005 17.66 14.18 -19.74
C ASN A 1005 18.65 14.41 -18.56
N ALA A 1006 18.36 13.84 -17.37
CA ALA A 1006 19.05 14.11 -16.11
C ALA A 1006 19.01 15.58 -15.63
N LEU A 1007 18.02 16.36 -16.09
CA LEU A 1007 17.87 17.76 -15.70
C LEU A 1007 16.92 17.90 -14.51
N SER A 1008 17.40 18.44 -13.38
CA SER A 1008 16.59 18.63 -12.17
C SER A 1008 17.10 19.79 -11.32
N TYR A 1009 16.22 20.39 -10.53
CA TYR A 1009 16.53 21.51 -9.64
C TYR A 1009 16.58 20.96 -8.21
N GLY A 1010 17.64 20.23 -7.89
CA GLY A 1010 17.80 19.53 -6.61
C GLY A 1010 18.37 20.40 -5.49
N PHE A 1011 18.94 21.56 -5.82
CA PHE A 1011 19.41 22.61 -4.90
C PHE A 1011 19.48 23.96 -5.64
N ALA A 1012 19.59 25.08 -4.90
CA ALA A 1012 19.38 26.43 -5.42
C ALA A 1012 20.29 26.91 -6.58
N TYR A 1013 21.38 26.21 -6.89
CA TYR A 1013 22.31 26.55 -7.99
C TYR A 1013 22.59 25.35 -8.93
N ASP A 1014 21.57 24.50 -9.17
CA ASP A 1014 21.69 23.39 -10.11
C ASP A 1014 21.80 23.86 -11.59
N ASP A 1015 21.40 25.10 -11.85
CA ASP A 1015 21.52 25.77 -13.15
C ASP A 1015 22.98 26.00 -13.57
N VAL A 1016 23.93 26.02 -12.62
CA VAL A 1016 25.37 26.10 -12.88
C VAL A 1016 25.79 24.95 -13.79
N GLY A 1017 26.26 25.27 -15.00
CA GLY A 1017 26.65 24.29 -16.01
C GLY A 1017 25.49 23.68 -16.81
N GLY A 1018 24.25 24.15 -16.60
CA GLY A 1018 23.07 23.76 -17.37
C GLY A 1018 22.42 22.44 -16.94
N HIS A 1019 22.44 22.09 -15.64
CA HIS A 1019 21.86 20.83 -15.14
C HIS A 1019 20.47 20.99 -14.49
N SER A 1020 19.95 22.21 -14.40
CA SER A 1020 18.57 22.47 -13.98
C SER A 1020 17.55 22.15 -15.09
N PRO A 1021 16.24 22.01 -14.77
CA PRO A 1021 15.18 21.82 -15.74
C PRO A 1021 14.67 23.19 -16.24
N SER A 1022 15.53 24.20 -16.28
CA SER A 1022 15.17 25.55 -16.70
C SER A 1022 15.05 25.63 -18.22
N ILE A 1023 13.86 26.01 -18.69
CA ILE A 1023 13.57 26.23 -20.11
C ILE A 1023 13.51 27.73 -20.36
N HIS A 1024 14.22 28.21 -21.38
CA HIS A 1024 14.01 29.53 -21.97
C HIS A 1024 13.55 29.43 -23.42
N THR A 1025 12.54 30.22 -23.79
CA THR A 1025 12.25 30.53 -25.20
C THR A 1025 11.83 31.98 -25.35
N GLY A 1026 12.29 32.64 -26.41
CA GLY A 1026 11.97 34.04 -26.72
C GLY A 1026 10.56 34.27 -27.26
N SER A 1027 9.82 33.21 -27.56
CA SER A 1027 8.53 33.23 -28.28
C SER A 1027 7.53 32.15 -27.79
N PRO A 1028 7.24 32.05 -26.48
CA PRO A 1028 6.43 30.96 -25.90
C PRO A 1028 4.96 30.99 -26.32
N VAL A 1029 4.53 29.93 -27.00
CA VAL A 1029 3.14 29.73 -27.45
C VAL A 1029 2.36 28.98 -26.37
N SER A 1030 2.86 27.83 -25.90
CA SER A 1030 2.21 27.10 -24.82
C SER A 1030 3.16 26.47 -23.81
N VAL A 1031 2.66 26.30 -22.60
CA VAL A 1031 3.24 25.55 -21.50
C VAL A 1031 2.25 24.44 -21.16
N THR A 1032 2.75 23.25 -20.86
CA THR A 1032 1.96 22.12 -20.37
C THR A 1032 2.63 21.50 -19.16
N TYR A 1033 1.97 21.52 -18.00
CA TYR A 1033 2.33 20.66 -16.87
C TYR A 1033 1.46 19.41 -16.89
N THR A 1034 2.08 18.25 -16.79
CA THR A 1034 1.38 16.97 -16.56
C THR A 1034 1.71 16.48 -15.16
N ILE A 1035 0.66 16.32 -14.34
CA ILE A 1035 0.75 15.89 -12.94
C ILE A 1035 0.65 14.37 -12.88
N GLY A 1036 1.73 13.68 -12.52
CA GLY A 1036 1.75 12.23 -12.38
C GLY A 1036 1.30 11.73 -11.00
N TRP A 1037 1.14 10.40 -10.90
CA TRP A 1037 1.03 9.65 -9.65
C TRP A 1037 1.68 8.28 -9.83
#